data_AF-A0A6H5JAY8-F1
#
_entry.id   AF-A0A6H5JAY8-F1
#
_cell.length_a   1.000
_cell.length_b   1.000
_cell.length_c   1.000
_cell.angle_alpha   90.00
_cell.angle_beta   90.00
_cell.angle_gamma   90.00
#
_symmetry.space_group_name_H-M   'P 1'
#
loop_
_entity.id
_entity.type
_entity.pdbx_description
1 polymer ?
#
loop_
_entity_poly.entity_id
_entity_poly.type
_entity_poly.pdbx_seq_one_letter_code
_entity_poly.pdbx_strand_id
1 'polypeptide(L)'
;MIPKRSPAQSKNVRQGSVIDFDIDMFLKISNYEDTVRQLDIYYGIVKRQILHYQSCITGLFPQVSDDKKVGSIRESIYCAAAVWSLYQAYRRIDDDRGKSYELGQSAIKCMRGILECWMKQSARVELFKKNQSNRYALHCKFHLDTGEEIFRDEDYNHLQIDVVSLYLIFLVQMISSGLQIIYTQDEVAFIQNLVYYVERAYRTPDFGMWERGSRYNDGTPEIHASSIGMAKSALEAINGCNLFGEKGASWSVIYVDIDAHNRNRCIFETMLPRESSSKSVDASLLPTISFPAFATHEEVLYTETKANILRRLQGNYGFKRFGRDGFKTVIEDPERRYYKPGEIKFSIPYRNKWKNINVYPIIPAYYYVPNESIEMEKADPGTMAKQPSRVGRPQRGGEDTPIYLWNQAMFVIAQLLTANLLHINELDPIRRYLPSYNRPRKAGRYSAFQGTHTDLVVQIVLIAESMRLQAMMATYGIQTQTPHEVEPVQILSSTQLVKVYQSLGVNEKLGLEGRPARPIGSLGTSKIYRVCGMTVLCYPLIFEVSEFYLYRDMALLIDDIKTELQFVGKYWRLSGRPTVCLLIREEHMRDPQFKEMLDLFAMLKKGYCDGTKVRIGRLQNLISSSCIEHLDFINSMETDIELRQFKQLEHDYIGYQSLTDVPKALSYDEQTRDLSNFKNESTPNIINAIRNAAGLYAKCQLYGILLQREGENYEINGNLVGETLRSLYQQAGSLRYWMAVRYCSSLLNHTVDSISPFITGVLVKGKQITVGVIGHEETVFDKPMTPAEIQAVMYNTIQPHNVVQAVLQQEILLYCGRLIGTNPEMFKGILKIRIGWVLEAMNIYLQIMGINDKPIEDYSPYKARQLLIKVLTVKEWAEDEELSILGRRKIEGSLCRVPTHFYNQVWEVLERCPGGIRVNDREIPQQPTLSSMTRSELTFALLVESTLHHIHIPEYRQIVVELLNIVSTILLRNPELTFQKQLNLNKLVDDAFIIFCKDNNVEKTLDMTSFFSANYSLTTSYLARAVVNNVLTGDCVTNISESHDAIETNEVCVIS
;
A
#
# COMPACT_ATOMS: atom_id res chain seq x y z
N MET A 1 -18.30 65.53 -24.46
CA MET A 1 -17.26 66.39 -25.06
C MET A 1 -16.45 65.57 -26.05
N ILE A 2 -16.21 66.18 -27.21
CA ILE A 2 -15.53 65.78 -28.44
C ILE A 2 -14.08 65.21 -28.21
N PRO A 3 -13.53 64.43 -29.17
CA PRO A 3 -12.60 63.30 -28.96
C PRO A 3 -11.13 63.63 -29.27
N LYS A 4 -10.21 62.66 -29.09
CA LYS A 4 -8.89 62.67 -29.75
C LYS A 4 -8.56 61.34 -30.44
N ARG A 5 -8.35 61.46 -31.76
CA ARG A 5 -7.76 60.50 -32.70
C ARG A 5 -6.22 60.60 -32.68
N SER A 6 -5.60 59.48 -33.06
CA SER A 6 -4.27 59.19 -33.64
C SER A 6 -3.31 60.33 -34.06
N PRO A 7 -2.02 59.97 -34.26
CA PRO A 7 -1.47 60.09 -35.61
C PRO A 7 -0.81 58.80 -36.13
N ALA A 8 -0.75 58.74 -37.46
CA ALA A 8 -0.25 57.66 -38.29
C ALA A 8 1.27 57.72 -38.54
N GLN A 9 1.82 56.52 -38.79
CA GLN A 9 2.83 56.13 -39.77
C GLN A 9 3.88 57.16 -40.25
N SER A 10 5.16 56.81 -40.07
CA SER A 10 6.20 57.09 -41.07
C SER A 10 6.75 55.77 -41.61
N LYS A 11 6.84 55.68 -42.94
CA LYS A 11 7.39 54.56 -43.70
C LYS A 11 8.89 54.52 -43.55
N ASN A 12 9.45 53.34 -43.31
CA ASN A 12 10.77 52.97 -43.84
C ASN A 12 10.66 51.57 -44.44
N VAL A 13 10.56 51.54 -45.76
CA VAL A 13 10.75 50.35 -46.59
C VAL A 13 12.25 50.04 -46.53
N ARG A 14 12.65 48.97 -45.84
CA ARG A 14 13.92 48.31 -46.12
C ARG A 14 13.61 47.12 -47.02
N GLN A 15 14.06 47.22 -48.26
CA GLN A 15 14.19 46.09 -49.18
C GLN A 15 15.01 45.00 -48.47
N GLY A 16 14.38 43.87 -48.15
CA GLY A 16 15.11 42.65 -47.82
C GLY A 16 15.89 42.25 -49.06
N SER A 17 17.21 42.27 -48.97
CA SER A 17 18.06 41.75 -50.04
C SER A 17 17.80 40.25 -50.17
N VAL A 18 17.76 39.74 -51.40
CA VAL A 18 17.62 38.31 -51.71
C VAL A 18 18.70 37.45 -51.01
N ILE A 19 19.78 38.09 -50.55
CA ILE A 19 20.94 37.48 -49.88
C ILE A 19 20.65 37.11 -48.40
N ASP A 20 19.77 37.82 -47.68
CA ASP A 20 19.42 37.47 -46.29
C ASP A 20 18.48 36.26 -46.21
N PHE A 21 17.65 36.05 -47.24
CA PHE A 21 16.81 34.85 -47.35
C PHE A 21 17.66 33.60 -47.62
N ASP A 22 18.75 33.73 -48.37
CA ASP A 22 19.69 32.64 -48.59
C ASP A 22 20.46 32.29 -47.31
N ILE A 23 20.93 33.24 -46.50
CA ILE A 23 21.69 32.94 -45.27
C ILE A 23 20.83 32.20 -44.23
N ASP A 24 19.58 32.61 -44.01
CA ASP A 24 18.66 31.95 -43.07
C ASP A 24 18.22 30.56 -43.57
N MET A 25 18.11 30.40 -44.89
CA MET A 25 17.86 29.10 -45.52
C MET A 25 19.10 28.20 -45.44
N PHE A 26 20.29 28.72 -45.71
CA PHE A 26 21.57 28.02 -45.56
C PHE A 26 21.85 27.64 -44.11
N LEU A 27 21.52 28.48 -43.12
CA LEU A 27 21.65 28.18 -41.69
C LEU A 27 20.65 27.11 -41.24
N LYS A 28 19.41 27.12 -41.78
CA LYS A 28 18.44 26.05 -41.54
C LYS A 28 18.85 24.73 -42.22
N ILE A 29 19.38 24.79 -43.44
CA ILE A 29 19.88 23.63 -44.19
C ILE A 29 21.15 23.08 -43.52
N SER A 30 22.08 23.92 -43.08
CA SER A 30 23.30 23.47 -42.38
C SER A 30 22.98 22.87 -41.01
N ASN A 31 22.06 23.47 -40.25
CA ASN A 31 21.61 22.93 -38.96
C ASN A 31 20.83 21.62 -39.15
N TYR A 32 20.10 21.47 -40.25
CA TYR A 32 19.45 20.22 -40.64
C TYR A 32 20.47 19.13 -41.00
N GLU A 33 21.42 19.41 -41.90
CA GLU A 33 22.47 18.47 -42.29
C GLU A 33 23.33 18.04 -41.10
N ASP A 34 23.67 18.96 -40.20
CA ASP A 34 24.42 18.66 -38.99
C ASP A 34 23.61 17.80 -38.01
N THR A 35 22.30 18.05 -37.87
CA THR A 35 21.40 17.20 -37.07
C THR A 35 21.34 15.79 -37.64
N VAL A 36 21.20 15.64 -38.96
CA VAL A 36 21.21 14.33 -39.65
C VAL A 36 22.54 13.61 -39.43
N ARG A 37 23.68 14.30 -39.59
CA ARG A 37 25.01 13.73 -39.33
C ARG A 37 25.15 13.23 -37.89
N GLN A 38 24.65 13.98 -36.92
CA GLN A 38 24.68 13.56 -35.52
C GLN A 38 23.79 12.33 -35.28
N LEU A 39 22.58 12.30 -35.84
CA LEU A 39 21.70 11.12 -35.76
C LEU A 39 22.32 9.89 -36.43
N ASP A 40 23.07 10.06 -37.51
CA ASP A 40 23.79 8.99 -38.21
C ASP A 40 24.88 8.37 -37.35
N ILE A 41 25.58 9.18 -36.53
CA ILE A 41 26.52 8.70 -35.53
C ILE A 41 25.80 7.80 -34.51
N TYR A 42 24.67 8.27 -33.95
CA TYR A 42 23.89 7.49 -33.00
C TYR A 42 23.27 6.23 -33.62
N TYR A 43 22.86 6.28 -34.88
CA TYR A 43 22.42 5.10 -35.62
C TYR A 43 23.55 4.06 -35.75
N GLY A 44 24.77 4.50 -36.08
CA GLY A 44 25.94 3.61 -36.09
C GLY A 44 26.27 3.02 -34.71
N ILE A 45 26.06 3.79 -33.63
CA ILE A 45 26.21 3.32 -32.24
C ILE A 45 25.15 2.26 -31.92
N VAL A 46 23.87 2.56 -32.11
CA VAL A 46 22.75 1.65 -31.85
C VAL A 46 22.88 0.37 -32.67
N LYS A 47 23.25 0.46 -33.95
CA LYS A 47 23.40 -0.69 -34.83
C LYS A 47 24.48 -1.66 -34.36
N ARG A 48 25.65 -1.14 -33.96
CA ARG A 48 26.81 -1.95 -33.53
C ARG A 48 26.72 -2.44 -32.08
N GLN A 49 26.17 -1.63 -31.18
CA GLN A 49 26.24 -1.90 -29.74
C GLN A 49 24.93 -2.43 -29.14
N ILE A 50 23.80 -2.27 -29.82
CA ILE A 50 22.49 -2.75 -29.35
C ILE A 50 21.92 -3.76 -30.35
N LEU A 51 21.56 -3.31 -31.57
CA LEU A 51 20.83 -4.15 -32.54
C LEU A 51 21.61 -5.39 -32.99
N HIS A 52 22.94 -5.33 -32.99
CA HIS A 52 23.79 -6.49 -33.28
C HIS A 52 23.48 -7.71 -32.38
N TYR A 53 22.99 -7.46 -31.17
CA TYR A 53 22.68 -8.50 -30.17
C TYR A 53 21.18 -8.80 -30.06
N GLN A 54 20.35 -8.28 -30.98
CA GLN A 54 18.94 -8.62 -31.03
C GLN A 54 18.75 -10.02 -31.63
N SER A 55 17.96 -10.89 -30.98
CA SER A 55 17.62 -12.19 -31.56
C SER A 55 16.87 -12.03 -32.90
N CYS A 56 17.32 -12.74 -33.92
CA CYS A 56 16.66 -12.78 -35.21
C CYS A 56 15.30 -13.49 -35.19
N ILE A 57 15.00 -14.28 -34.16
CA ILE A 57 13.73 -15.02 -34.05
C ILE A 57 12.79 -14.24 -33.13
N THR A 58 13.13 -14.16 -31.84
CA THR A 58 12.26 -13.57 -30.82
C THR A 58 12.34 -12.06 -30.78
N GLY A 59 13.43 -11.43 -31.23
CA GLY A 59 13.67 -10.00 -31.04
C GLY A 59 14.13 -9.62 -29.63
N LEU A 60 14.32 -10.59 -28.72
CA LEU A 60 14.82 -10.37 -27.36
C LEU A 60 16.31 -10.00 -27.36
N PHE A 61 16.77 -9.43 -26.25
CA PHE A 61 18.16 -9.09 -25.97
C PHE A 61 18.65 -9.81 -24.72
N PRO A 62 19.92 -10.23 -24.68
CA PRO A 62 20.53 -10.78 -23.47
C PRO A 62 20.84 -9.69 -22.43
N GLN A 63 21.21 -10.08 -21.21
CA GLN A 63 21.65 -9.12 -20.20
C GLN A 63 23.03 -8.52 -20.54
N VAL A 64 23.94 -9.40 -20.92
CA VAL A 64 25.30 -9.08 -21.36
C VAL A 64 25.45 -9.58 -22.79
N SER A 65 26.12 -8.81 -23.63
CA SER A 65 26.20 -9.07 -25.07
C SER A 65 26.94 -10.36 -25.47
N ASP A 66 27.65 -11.01 -24.55
CA ASP A 66 28.31 -12.31 -24.77
C ASP A 66 27.41 -13.52 -24.45
N ASP A 67 26.25 -13.31 -23.81
CA ASP A 67 25.27 -14.37 -23.57
C ASP A 67 24.44 -14.63 -24.83
N LYS A 68 24.57 -15.83 -25.37
CA LYS A 68 23.89 -16.29 -26.58
C LYS A 68 22.66 -17.15 -26.30
N LYS A 69 22.37 -17.44 -25.02
CA LYS A 69 21.33 -18.41 -24.63
C LYS A 69 20.19 -17.76 -23.89
N VAL A 70 20.46 -16.80 -23.00
CA VAL A 70 19.43 -16.22 -22.12
C VAL A 70 19.05 -14.82 -22.60
N GLY A 71 17.78 -14.65 -22.99
CA GLY A 71 17.16 -13.34 -23.17
C GLY A 71 16.59 -12.82 -21.86
N SER A 72 16.75 -11.52 -21.58
CA SER A 72 16.21 -10.86 -20.39
C SER A 72 15.21 -9.79 -20.78
N ILE A 73 14.01 -9.84 -20.19
CA ILE A 73 12.89 -8.96 -20.58
C ILE A 73 13.16 -7.50 -20.22
N ARG A 74 13.73 -7.21 -19.05
CA ARG A 74 14.04 -5.83 -18.63
C ARG A 74 15.01 -5.17 -19.60
N GLU A 75 16.13 -5.82 -19.87
CA GLU A 75 17.14 -5.35 -20.80
C GLU A 75 16.57 -5.20 -22.21
N SER A 76 15.72 -6.15 -22.64
CA SER A 76 15.01 -6.08 -23.92
C SER A 76 14.14 -4.83 -24.04
N ILE A 77 13.36 -4.49 -23.00
CA ILE A 77 12.51 -3.28 -22.99
C ILE A 77 13.37 -2.02 -23.10
N TYR A 78 14.47 -1.91 -22.34
CA TYR A 78 15.34 -0.73 -22.43
C TYR A 78 16.06 -0.63 -23.78
N CYS A 79 16.49 -1.74 -24.36
CA CYS A 79 17.06 -1.77 -25.71
C CYS A 79 16.04 -1.30 -26.74
N ALA A 80 14.81 -1.83 -26.69
CA ALA A 80 13.71 -1.38 -27.54
C ALA A 80 13.40 0.12 -27.34
N ALA A 81 13.43 0.61 -26.10
CA ALA A 81 13.24 2.02 -25.78
C ALA A 81 14.33 2.92 -26.39
N ALA A 82 15.61 2.49 -26.37
CA ALA A 82 16.71 3.24 -26.98
C ALA A 82 16.61 3.27 -28.51
N VAL A 83 16.29 2.14 -29.13
CA VAL A 83 16.04 2.03 -30.58
C VAL A 83 14.84 2.90 -30.99
N TRP A 84 13.75 2.82 -30.23
CA TRP A 84 12.54 3.63 -30.43
C TRP A 84 12.80 5.14 -30.23
N SER A 85 13.63 5.51 -29.26
CA SER A 85 14.01 6.92 -29.03
C SER A 85 14.74 7.51 -30.23
N LEU A 86 15.63 6.73 -30.86
CA LEU A 86 16.30 7.14 -32.08
C LEU A 86 15.33 7.19 -33.26
N TYR A 87 14.40 6.23 -33.37
CA TYR A 87 13.30 6.26 -34.35
C TYR A 87 12.49 7.56 -34.25
N GLN A 88 12.11 7.98 -33.03
CA GLN A 88 11.36 9.22 -32.81
C GLN A 88 12.15 10.45 -33.28
N ALA A 89 13.46 10.47 -33.04
CA ALA A 89 14.33 11.55 -33.49
C ALA A 89 14.42 11.62 -35.03
N TYR A 90 14.55 10.49 -35.73
CA TYR A 90 14.52 10.44 -37.20
C TYR A 90 13.15 10.82 -37.76
N ARG A 91 12.07 10.38 -37.13
CA ARG A 91 10.72 10.68 -37.62
C ARG A 91 10.42 12.18 -37.62
N ARG A 92 11.03 12.96 -36.73
CA ARG A 92 10.86 14.42 -36.70
C ARG A 92 11.42 15.12 -37.95
N ILE A 93 12.49 14.60 -38.52
CA ILE A 93 13.24 15.28 -39.60
C ILE A 93 12.80 14.88 -41.01
N ASP A 94 11.89 13.91 -41.13
CA ASP A 94 11.24 13.48 -42.39
C ASP A 94 12.20 13.10 -43.55
N ASP A 95 13.46 12.77 -43.24
CA ASP A 95 14.45 12.14 -44.13
C ASP A 95 15.21 11.07 -43.36
N ASP A 96 14.77 9.83 -43.53
CA ASP A 96 15.34 8.69 -42.81
C ASP A 96 16.06 7.70 -43.73
N ARG A 97 15.96 7.85 -45.06
CA ARG A 97 16.40 6.85 -46.05
C ARG A 97 16.00 5.41 -45.67
N GLY A 98 14.86 5.22 -44.99
CA GLY A 98 14.36 3.95 -44.46
C GLY A 98 14.89 3.53 -43.08
N LYS A 99 15.80 4.29 -42.45
CA LYS A 99 16.35 4.00 -41.12
C LYS A 99 15.29 4.05 -40.03
N SER A 100 14.33 4.99 -40.09
CA SER A 100 13.27 5.07 -39.08
C SER A 100 12.38 3.83 -39.17
N TYR A 101 12.09 3.36 -40.38
CA TYR A 101 11.33 2.12 -40.57
C TYR A 101 12.06 0.90 -39.97
N GLU A 102 13.36 0.73 -40.24
CA GLU A 102 14.18 -0.34 -39.64
C GLU A 102 14.15 -0.30 -38.11
N LEU A 103 14.41 0.87 -37.52
CA LEU A 103 14.43 1.05 -36.06
C LEU A 103 13.04 0.77 -35.45
N GLY A 104 11.97 1.27 -36.08
CA GLY A 104 10.60 1.03 -35.66
C GLY A 104 10.24 -0.45 -35.68
N GLN A 105 10.56 -1.16 -36.77
CA GLN A 105 10.31 -2.61 -36.88
C GLN A 105 11.13 -3.43 -35.89
N SER A 106 12.38 -3.04 -35.61
CA SER A 106 13.19 -3.69 -34.58
C SER A 106 12.57 -3.55 -33.18
N ALA A 107 12.11 -2.34 -32.81
CA ALA A 107 11.42 -2.10 -31.55
C ALA A 107 10.11 -2.90 -31.46
N ILE A 108 9.29 -2.92 -32.52
CA ILE A 108 8.07 -3.73 -32.60
C ILE A 108 8.39 -5.21 -32.39
N LYS A 109 9.39 -5.74 -33.09
CA LYS A 109 9.79 -7.14 -32.99
C LYS A 109 10.17 -7.53 -31.56
N CYS A 110 10.96 -6.70 -30.88
CA CYS A 110 11.32 -6.94 -29.49
C CYS A 110 10.10 -6.97 -28.57
N MET A 111 9.20 -5.97 -28.67
CA MET A 111 8.01 -5.90 -27.80
C MET A 111 7.04 -7.04 -28.07
N ARG A 112 6.89 -7.46 -29.33
CA ARG A 112 6.10 -8.64 -29.69
C ARG A 112 6.72 -9.94 -29.20
N GLY A 113 8.04 -10.09 -29.27
CA GLY A 113 8.74 -11.24 -28.70
C GLY A 113 8.47 -11.43 -27.21
N ILE A 114 8.51 -10.32 -26.45
CA ILE A 114 8.16 -10.32 -25.02
C ILE A 114 6.72 -10.80 -24.82
N LEU A 115 5.78 -10.26 -25.60
CA LEU A 115 4.37 -10.66 -25.53
C LEU A 115 4.18 -12.15 -25.82
N GLU A 116 4.80 -12.67 -26.88
CA GLU A 116 4.72 -14.08 -27.26
C GLU A 116 5.28 -14.99 -26.16
N CYS A 117 6.41 -14.63 -25.55
CA CYS A 117 6.98 -15.38 -24.41
C CYS A 117 6.01 -15.42 -23.22
N TRP A 118 5.37 -14.31 -22.89
CA TRP A 118 4.41 -14.27 -21.78
C TRP A 118 3.05 -14.88 -22.09
N MET A 119 2.58 -14.84 -23.34
CA MET A 119 1.34 -15.51 -23.73
C MET A 119 1.43 -17.03 -23.58
N LYS A 120 2.62 -17.62 -23.81
CA LYS A 120 2.89 -19.04 -23.49
C LYS A 120 2.73 -19.34 -21.98
N GLN A 121 2.81 -18.32 -21.13
CA GLN A 121 2.67 -18.40 -19.68
C GLN A 121 1.27 -18.01 -19.17
N SER A 122 0.23 -17.97 -20.01
CA SER A 122 -1.11 -17.49 -19.62
C SER A 122 -1.70 -18.20 -18.38
N ALA A 123 -1.47 -19.50 -18.24
CA ALA A 123 -1.91 -20.27 -17.07
C ALA A 123 -1.32 -19.73 -15.75
N ARG A 124 -0.08 -19.23 -15.77
CA ARG A 124 0.56 -18.62 -14.59
C ARG A 124 -0.13 -17.32 -14.20
N VAL A 125 -0.53 -16.51 -15.20
CA VAL A 125 -1.28 -15.26 -14.98
C VAL A 125 -2.61 -15.56 -14.27
N GLU A 126 -3.33 -16.59 -14.70
CA GLU A 126 -4.60 -16.99 -14.07
C GLU A 126 -4.40 -17.43 -12.60
N LEU A 127 -3.41 -18.29 -12.35
CA LEU A 127 -3.08 -18.72 -10.98
C LEU A 127 -2.61 -17.57 -10.10
N PHE A 128 -1.87 -16.61 -10.65
CA PHE A 128 -1.40 -15.44 -9.94
C PHE A 128 -2.54 -14.49 -9.56
N LYS A 129 -3.53 -14.27 -10.42
CA LYS A 129 -4.71 -13.43 -10.12
C LYS A 129 -5.47 -13.92 -8.88
N LYS A 130 -5.48 -15.24 -8.65
CA LYS A 130 -6.13 -15.93 -7.52
C LYS A 130 -5.26 -15.92 -6.25
N ASN A 131 -3.97 -16.27 -6.37
CA ASN A 131 -3.11 -16.54 -5.21
C ASN A 131 -2.10 -15.42 -4.85
N GLN A 132 -1.72 -14.58 -5.82
CA GLN A 132 -0.75 -13.48 -5.64
C GLN A 132 0.59 -13.89 -5.00
N SER A 133 1.08 -15.07 -5.37
CA SER A 133 2.31 -15.67 -4.84
C SER A 133 3.43 -15.64 -5.89
N ASN A 134 4.67 -15.48 -5.43
CA ASN A 134 5.87 -15.60 -6.25
C ASN A 134 6.01 -16.96 -6.97
N ARG A 135 5.39 -18.03 -6.43
CA ARG A 135 5.32 -19.34 -7.11
C ARG A 135 4.66 -19.26 -8.49
N TYR A 136 3.72 -18.34 -8.67
CA TYR A 136 3.00 -18.15 -9.94
C TYR A 136 3.49 -16.91 -10.68
N ALA A 137 4.70 -16.41 -10.37
CA ALA A 137 5.27 -15.25 -11.02
C ALA A 137 5.48 -15.49 -12.53
N LEU A 138 5.32 -14.47 -13.36
CA LEU A 138 5.77 -14.53 -14.75
C LEU A 138 7.29 -14.56 -14.79
N HIS A 139 7.87 -15.41 -15.64
CA HIS A 139 9.31 -15.38 -15.85
C HIS A 139 9.70 -14.13 -16.63
N CYS A 140 10.89 -13.62 -16.34
CA CYS A 140 11.48 -12.48 -17.05
C CYS A 140 12.79 -12.87 -17.76
N LYS A 141 13.12 -14.17 -17.78
CA LYS A 141 14.28 -14.73 -18.48
C LYS A 141 13.83 -15.92 -19.30
N PHE A 142 14.16 -15.90 -20.59
CA PHE A 142 13.73 -16.89 -21.57
C PHE A 142 14.92 -17.34 -22.42
N HIS A 143 14.76 -18.44 -23.14
CA HIS A 143 15.72 -18.81 -24.16
C HIS A 143 15.70 -17.77 -25.29
N LEU A 144 16.87 -17.22 -25.63
CA LEU A 144 17.01 -16.09 -26.55
C LEU A 144 16.41 -16.38 -27.93
N ASP A 145 16.63 -17.59 -28.46
CA ASP A 145 16.17 -17.95 -29.81
C ASP A 145 14.78 -18.61 -29.89
N THR A 146 14.35 -19.35 -28.87
CA THR A 146 13.07 -20.08 -28.92
C THR A 146 11.95 -19.37 -28.17
N GLY A 147 12.29 -18.45 -27.25
CA GLY A 147 11.33 -17.81 -26.36
C GLY A 147 10.67 -18.77 -25.36
N GLU A 148 11.27 -19.95 -25.15
CA GLU A 148 10.79 -20.93 -24.17
C GLU A 148 11.33 -20.62 -22.77
N GLU A 149 10.65 -21.15 -21.75
CA GLU A 149 11.13 -21.10 -20.37
C GLU A 149 12.49 -21.81 -20.25
N ILE A 150 13.46 -21.14 -19.63
CA ILE A 150 14.84 -21.64 -19.53
C ILE A 150 15.22 -22.10 -18.11
N PHE A 151 14.55 -21.56 -17.09
CA PHE A 151 14.77 -21.91 -15.68
C PHE A 151 13.54 -22.61 -15.11
N ARG A 152 13.76 -23.51 -14.16
CA ARG A 152 12.67 -24.11 -13.37
C ARG A 152 12.18 -23.08 -12.34
N ASP A 153 10.94 -23.24 -11.87
CA ASP A 153 10.35 -22.33 -10.88
C ASP A 153 11.15 -22.26 -9.57
N GLU A 154 11.80 -23.37 -9.17
CA GLU A 154 12.67 -23.42 -7.98
C GLU A 154 13.92 -22.54 -8.14
N ASP A 155 14.46 -22.49 -9.37
CA ASP A 155 15.66 -21.75 -9.73
C ASP A 155 15.35 -20.26 -9.99
N TYR A 156 14.15 -19.95 -10.50
CA TYR A 156 13.72 -18.60 -10.85
C TYR A 156 12.29 -18.28 -10.41
N ASN A 157 12.09 -18.10 -9.11
CA ASN A 157 10.84 -17.63 -8.50
C ASN A 157 10.78 -16.11 -8.27
N HIS A 158 11.55 -15.32 -9.05
CA HIS A 158 11.60 -13.87 -8.89
C HIS A 158 10.33 -13.22 -9.44
N LEU A 159 9.40 -12.89 -8.55
CA LEU A 159 8.30 -12.00 -8.86
C LEU A 159 8.84 -10.59 -9.13
N GLN A 160 8.68 -10.09 -10.36
CA GLN A 160 9.13 -8.77 -10.81
C GLN A 160 7.96 -7.96 -11.39
N ILE A 161 7.15 -7.38 -10.50
CA ILE A 161 5.99 -6.57 -10.89
C ILE A 161 6.43 -5.32 -11.68
N ASP A 162 7.60 -4.80 -11.35
CA ASP A 162 8.18 -3.63 -12.00
C ASP A 162 8.50 -3.85 -13.48
N VAL A 163 8.92 -5.06 -13.89
CA VAL A 163 9.18 -5.39 -15.31
C VAL A 163 7.90 -5.43 -16.13
N VAL A 164 6.85 -6.09 -15.62
CA VAL A 164 5.54 -6.13 -16.28
C VAL A 164 4.99 -4.70 -16.41
N SER A 165 5.14 -3.89 -15.36
CA SER A 165 4.73 -2.48 -15.37
C SER A 165 5.52 -1.64 -16.37
N LEU A 166 6.84 -1.86 -16.47
CA LEU A 166 7.73 -1.20 -17.43
C LEU A 166 7.31 -1.52 -18.87
N TYR A 167 6.98 -2.78 -19.15
CA TYR A 167 6.46 -3.21 -20.45
C TYR A 167 5.17 -2.46 -20.82
N LEU A 168 4.19 -2.42 -19.91
CA LEU A 168 2.92 -1.71 -20.15
C LEU A 168 3.14 -0.20 -20.40
N ILE A 169 4.06 0.42 -19.66
CA ILE A 169 4.45 1.82 -19.83
C ILE A 169 4.97 2.08 -21.25
N PHE A 170 5.94 1.29 -21.71
CA PHE A 170 6.54 1.48 -23.04
C PHE A 170 5.63 1.03 -24.17
N LEU A 171 4.80 0.00 -23.96
CA LEU A 171 3.77 -0.43 -24.89
C LEU A 171 2.84 0.75 -25.24
N VAL A 172 2.31 1.43 -24.22
CA VAL A 172 1.42 2.60 -24.42
C VAL A 172 2.16 3.75 -25.11
N GLN A 173 3.41 4.04 -24.72
CA GLN A 173 4.19 5.13 -25.33
C GLN A 173 4.49 4.85 -26.81
N MET A 174 4.89 3.62 -27.16
CA MET A 174 5.18 3.22 -28.53
C MET A 174 3.91 3.19 -29.39
N ILE A 175 2.79 2.66 -28.89
CA ILE A 175 1.49 2.71 -29.60
C ILE A 175 1.02 4.14 -29.78
N SER A 176 1.15 4.98 -28.74
CA SER A 176 0.80 6.41 -28.82
C SER A 176 1.70 7.19 -29.77
N SER A 177 2.91 6.72 -30.03
CA SER A 177 3.76 7.27 -31.08
C SER A 177 3.28 6.86 -32.47
N GLY A 178 2.51 5.79 -32.63
CA GLY A 178 2.00 5.30 -33.92
C GLY A 178 2.56 3.95 -34.36
N LEU A 179 3.38 3.29 -33.52
CA LEU A 179 3.80 1.91 -33.78
C LEU A 179 2.65 0.93 -33.52
N GLN A 180 2.50 -0.07 -34.39
CA GLN A 180 1.50 -1.13 -34.21
C GLN A 180 2.18 -2.34 -33.59
N ILE A 181 1.89 -2.63 -32.32
CA ILE A 181 2.52 -3.74 -31.57
C ILE A 181 1.52 -4.88 -31.35
N ILE A 182 0.26 -4.54 -31.05
CA ILE A 182 -0.83 -5.50 -30.80
C ILE A 182 -1.68 -5.63 -32.07
N TYR A 183 -2.00 -6.86 -32.46
CA TYR A 183 -2.66 -7.21 -33.72
C TYR A 183 -3.95 -8.00 -33.56
N THR A 184 -4.10 -8.76 -32.47
CA THR A 184 -5.27 -9.65 -32.28
C THR A 184 -6.04 -9.35 -30.99
N GLN A 185 -7.30 -9.78 -30.95
CA GLN A 185 -8.12 -9.67 -29.73
C GLN A 185 -7.64 -10.59 -28.60
N ASP A 186 -7.02 -11.72 -28.95
CA ASP A 186 -6.41 -12.63 -27.97
C ASP A 186 -5.25 -11.94 -27.24
N GLU A 187 -4.43 -11.17 -27.96
CA GLU A 187 -3.37 -10.34 -27.38
C GLU A 187 -3.95 -9.20 -26.52
N VAL A 188 -5.04 -8.54 -26.95
CA VAL A 188 -5.73 -7.52 -26.14
C VAL A 188 -6.21 -8.10 -24.80
N ALA A 189 -6.86 -9.26 -24.83
CA ALA A 189 -7.33 -9.94 -23.63
C ALA A 189 -6.16 -10.32 -22.70
N PHE A 190 -5.03 -10.77 -23.27
CA PHE A 190 -3.82 -11.04 -22.49
C PHE A 190 -3.28 -9.79 -21.79
N ILE A 191 -3.16 -8.65 -22.50
CA ILE A 191 -2.74 -7.37 -21.90
C ILE A 191 -3.70 -6.92 -20.80
N GLN A 192 -5.01 -7.08 -20.99
CA GLN A 192 -6.01 -6.79 -19.95
C GLN A 192 -5.78 -7.66 -18.69
N ASN A 193 -5.32 -8.90 -18.84
CA ASN A 193 -4.97 -9.75 -17.71
C ASN A 193 -3.63 -9.36 -17.05
N LEU A 194 -2.67 -8.82 -17.80
CA LEU A 194 -1.47 -8.21 -17.22
C LEU A 194 -1.81 -6.98 -16.36
N VAL A 195 -2.86 -6.23 -16.70
CA VAL A 195 -3.38 -5.16 -15.81
C VAL A 195 -3.82 -5.75 -14.46
N TYR A 196 -4.59 -6.84 -14.46
CA TYR A 196 -5.01 -7.50 -13.21
C TYR A 196 -3.87 -8.11 -12.41
N TYR A 197 -2.77 -8.47 -13.10
CA TYR A 197 -1.53 -8.94 -12.51
C TYR A 197 -0.84 -7.84 -11.69
N VAL A 198 -0.72 -6.63 -12.23
CA VAL A 198 -0.05 -5.50 -11.54
C VAL A 198 -0.98 -4.65 -10.64
N GLU A 199 -2.30 -4.76 -10.82
CA GLU A 199 -3.33 -3.97 -10.12
C GLU A 199 -3.18 -3.96 -8.58
N ARG A 200 -2.70 -5.06 -7.99
CA ARG A 200 -2.60 -5.26 -6.55
C ARG A 200 -1.17 -5.15 -5.99
N ALA A 201 -0.25 -4.52 -6.72
CA ALA A 201 1.15 -4.35 -6.30
C ALA A 201 1.30 -3.78 -4.88
N TYR A 202 0.40 -2.88 -4.46
CA TYR A 202 0.36 -2.28 -3.12
C TYR A 202 0.33 -3.25 -1.95
N ARG A 203 -0.03 -4.53 -2.19
CA ARG A 203 -0.12 -5.59 -1.18
C ARG A 203 0.59 -6.88 -1.59
N THR A 204 1.40 -6.87 -2.64
CA THR A 204 2.07 -8.07 -3.15
C THR A 204 3.58 -7.90 -2.99
N PRO A 205 4.19 -8.53 -1.96
CA PRO A 205 5.64 -8.54 -1.80
C PRO A 205 6.33 -9.20 -2.99
N ASP A 206 7.40 -8.59 -3.48
CA ASP A 206 8.15 -9.04 -4.66
C ASP A 206 9.68 -9.01 -4.41
N PHE A 207 10.48 -9.34 -5.43
CA PHE A 207 11.95 -9.36 -5.31
C PHE A 207 12.62 -8.02 -5.67
N GLY A 208 11.83 -7.01 -6.00
CA GLY A 208 12.27 -5.70 -6.46
C GLY A 208 13.08 -5.75 -7.77
N MET A 209 13.53 -4.57 -8.19
CA MET A 209 14.29 -4.39 -9.44
C MET A 209 15.57 -5.23 -9.53
N TRP A 210 16.16 -5.56 -8.38
CA TRP A 210 17.46 -6.23 -8.27
C TRP A 210 17.40 -7.74 -8.06
N GLU A 211 16.21 -8.36 -8.08
CA GLU A 211 16.03 -9.81 -7.90
C GLU A 211 16.57 -10.34 -6.55
N ARG A 212 16.37 -9.59 -5.45
CA ARG A 212 16.92 -9.94 -4.12
C ARG A 212 15.88 -10.08 -3.02
N GLY A 213 14.70 -9.46 -3.16
CA GLY A 213 13.73 -9.42 -2.05
C GLY A 213 14.26 -8.53 -0.93
N SER A 214 14.48 -9.07 0.26
CA SER A 214 15.09 -8.35 1.37
C SER A 214 16.53 -7.87 1.07
N ARG A 215 17.03 -6.92 1.87
CA ARG A 215 18.46 -6.54 1.85
C ARG A 215 19.38 -7.75 2.15
N TYR A 216 18.89 -8.71 2.93
CA TYR A 216 19.64 -9.87 3.36
C TYR A 216 19.74 -10.96 2.31
N ASN A 217 18.94 -10.88 1.23
CA ASN A 217 18.91 -11.86 0.16
C ASN A 217 18.85 -13.31 0.70
N ASP A 218 17.82 -13.55 1.49
CA ASP A 218 17.47 -14.80 2.17
C ASP A 218 16.25 -15.50 1.53
N GLY A 219 15.80 -15.00 0.38
CA GLY A 219 14.60 -15.47 -0.32
C GLY A 219 13.30 -14.82 0.15
N THR A 220 13.35 -13.91 1.13
CA THR A 220 12.17 -13.22 1.64
C THR A 220 11.77 -12.05 0.72
N PRO A 221 10.59 -12.07 0.07
CA PRO A 221 10.09 -10.94 -0.71
C PRO A 221 9.59 -9.81 0.21
N GLU A 222 9.65 -8.57 -0.28
CA GLU A 222 9.21 -7.39 0.46
C GLU A 222 8.31 -6.50 -0.40
N ILE A 223 7.54 -5.62 0.23
CA ILE A 223 6.85 -4.55 -0.50
C ILE A 223 7.88 -3.49 -0.89
N HIS A 224 8.08 -3.31 -2.19
CA HIS A 224 9.03 -2.36 -2.78
C HIS A 224 8.30 -1.12 -3.33
N ALA A 225 8.68 0.07 -2.85
CA ALA A 225 8.13 1.32 -3.35
C ALA A 225 8.43 1.52 -4.84
N SER A 226 9.60 1.09 -5.31
CA SER A 226 9.95 1.12 -6.74
C SER A 226 8.98 0.32 -7.62
N SER A 227 8.62 -0.91 -7.22
CA SER A 227 7.66 -1.76 -7.92
C SER A 227 6.23 -1.19 -7.90
N ILE A 228 5.76 -0.70 -6.74
CA ILE A 228 4.42 -0.11 -6.63
C ILE A 228 4.32 1.16 -7.48
N GLY A 229 5.34 2.02 -7.45
CA GLY A 229 5.33 3.25 -8.25
C GLY A 229 5.35 2.97 -9.76
N MET A 230 6.08 1.93 -10.20
CA MET A 230 6.03 1.46 -11.58
C MET A 230 4.64 0.94 -11.94
N ALA A 231 4.03 0.08 -11.11
CA ALA A 231 2.68 -0.44 -11.31
C ALA A 231 1.63 0.67 -11.36
N LYS A 232 1.68 1.61 -10.43
CA LYS A 232 0.82 2.81 -10.43
C LYS A 232 0.93 3.55 -11.76
N SER A 233 2.15 3.80 -12.22
CA SER A 233 2.40 4.55 -13.47
C SER A 233 1.93 3.79 -14.71
N ALA A 234 2.04 2.46 -14.71
CA ALA A 234 1.54 1.59 -15.76
C ALA A 234 0.00 1.59 -15.83
N LEU A 235 -0.66 1.43 -14.69
CA LEU A 235 -2.13 1.51 -14.56
C LEU A 235 -2.65 2.88 -15.02
N GLU A 236 -1.94 3.96 -14.66
CA GLU A 236 -2.28 5.32 -15.10
C GLU A 236 -2.10 5.51 -16.61
N ALA A 237 -1.06 4.92 -17.20
CA ALA A 237 -0.75 5.03 -18.62
C ALA A 237 -1.74 4.25 -19.50
N ILE A 238 -2.09 3.03 -19.11
CA ILE A 238 -2.85 2.11 -19.96
C ILE A 238 -4.37 2.28 -19.88
N ASN A 239 -4.89 2.91 -18.82
CA ASN A 239 -6.32 3.13 -18.67
C ASN A 239 -6.89 3.97 -19.83
N GLY A 240 -7.88 3.44 -20.54
CA GLY A 240 -8.48 4.07 -21.72
C GLY A 240 -7.58 4.04 -22.96
N CYS A 241 -6.46 3.32 -22.94
CA CYS A 241 -5.59 3.15 -24.10
C CYS A 241 -6.22 2.15 -25.08
N ASN A 242 -6.29 2.54 -26.36
CA ASN A 242 -6.65 1.62 -27.43
C ASN A 242 -5.40 0.93 -27.97
N LEU A 243 -5.30 -0.38 -27.80
CA LEU A 243 -4.10 -1.14 -28.16
C LEU A 243 -3.85 -1.27 -29.67
N PHE A 244 -4.86 -1.01 -30.50
CA PHE A 244 -4.70 -0.93 -31.96
C PHE A 244 -4.36 0.50 -32.44
N GLY A 245 -4.14 1.43 -31.51
CA GLY A 245 -3.87 2.84 -31.81
C GLY A 245 -5.11 3.55 -32.38
N GLU A 246 -4.89 4.49 -33.30
CA GLU A 246 -5.96 5.32 -33.90
C GLU A 246 -6.97 4.51 -34.73
N LYS A 247 -6.58 3.32 -35.19
CA LYS A 247 -7.44 2.43 -35.99
C LYS A 247 -8.28 1.47 -35.13
N GLY A 248 -8.16 1.55 -33.82
CA GLY A 248 -8.80 0.59 -32.92
C GLY A 248 -10.29 0.83 -32.68
N ALA A 249 -10.96 -0.22 -32.22
CA ALA A 249 -12.37 -0.22 -31.89
C ALA A 249 -12.59 -0.20 -30.37
N SER A 250 -13.84 -0.19 -29.92
CA SER A 250 -14.19 -0.12 -28.50
C SER A 250 -13.74 -1.35 -27.69
N TRP A 251 -13.67 -2.52 -28.33
CA TRP A 251 -13.27 -3.79 -27.71
C TRP A 251 -11.75 -3.95 -27.57
N SER A 252 -10.94 -3.06 -28.16
CA SER A 252 -9.48 -3.04 -28.02
C SER A 252 -8.98 -2.02 -26.99
N VAL A 253 -9.90 -1.48 -26.18
CA VAL A 253 -9.63 -0.53 -25.10
C VAL A 253 -9.38 -1.28 -23.79
N ILE A 254 -8.36 -0.86 -23.06
CA ILE A 254 -8.01 -1.42 -21.76
C ILE A 254 -8.62 -0.59 -20.63
N TYR A 255 -9.19 -1.28 -19.63
CA TYR A 255 -9.79 -0.65 -18.46
C TYR A 255 -9.01 -0.99 -17.19
N VAL A 256 -8.94 -0.02 -16.29
CA VAL A 256 -8.27 -0.12 -15.00
C VAL A 256 -9.26 0.23 -13.88
N ASP A 257 -9.20 -0.55 -12.80
CA ASP A 257 -9.86 -0.20 -11.55
C ASP A 257 -9.16 1.02 -10.92
N ILE A 258 -9.87 2.14 -10.86
CA ILE A 258 -9.36 3.42 -10.38
C ILE A 258 -9.11 3.40 -8.88
N ASP A 259 -9.89 2.61 -8.12
CA ASP A 259 -9.66 2.43 -6.69
C ASP A 259 -8.38 1.64 -6.46
N ALA A 260 -8.09 0.63 -7.28
CA ALA A 260 -6.82 -0.08 -7.21
C ALA A 260 -5.62 0.80 -7.58
N HIS A 261 -5.72 1.61 -8.64
CA HIS A 261 -4.71 2.62 -8.94
C HIS A 261 -4.49 3.57 -7.74
N ASN A 262 -5.57 4.06 -7.12
CA ASN A 262 -5.47 4.94 -5.96
C ASN A 262 -4.82 4.27 -4.74
N ARG A 263 -5.11 2.98 -4.48
CA ARG A 263 -4.45 2.22 -3.41
C ARG A 263 -2.94 2.11 -3.65
N ASN A 264 -2.52 1.80 -4.88
CA ASN A 264 -1.09 1.81 -5.24
C ASN A 264 -0.45 3.18 -5.02
N ARG A 265 -1.13 4.26 -5.43
CA ARG A 265 -0.67 5.63 -5.19
C ARG A 265 -0.50 5.95 -3.70
N CYS A 266 -1.55 5.75 -2.90
CA CYS A 266 -1.54 6.07 -1.47
C CYS A 266 -0.44 5.32 -0.71
N ILE A 267 -0.26 4.03 -1.02
CA ILE A 267 0.78 3.20 -0.43
C ILE A 267 2.17 3.68 -0.89
N PHE A 268 2.37 3.91 -2.19
CA PHE A 268 3.63 4.42 -2.73
C PHE A 268 4.04 5.76 -2.10
N GLU A 269 3.15 6.75 -2.09
CA GLU A 269 3.41 8.07 -1.51
C GLU A 269 3.66 7.98 0.01
N THR A 270 3.04 7.03 0.70
CA THR A 270 3.29 6.76 2.13
C THR A 270 4.66 6.14 2.39
N MET A 271 5.18 5.33 1.47
CA MET A 271 6.49 4.70 1.64
C MET A 271 7.64 5.67 1.43
N LEU A 272 7.51 6.62 0.50
CA LEU A 272 8.57 7.56 0.20
C LEU A 272 8.99 8.38 1.45
N PRO A 273 10.30 8.63 1.64
CA PRO A 273 11.43 8.33 0.75
C PRO A 273 12.08 6.94 0.96
N ARG A 274 11.43 6.03 1.69
CA ARG A 274 11.92 4.66 1.98
C ARG A 274 11.54 3.69 0.86
N GLU A 275 12.43 2.72 0.57
CA GLU A 275 12.18 1.71 -0.46
C GLU A 275 11.38 0.50 0.05
N SER A 276 11.80 -0.12 1.16
CA SER A 276 11.15 -1.31 1.73
C SER A 276 11.38 -1.42 3.23
N SER A 277 10.90 -2.50 3.87
CA SER A 277 11.14 -2.78 5.30
C SER A 277 12.62 -2.84 5.64
N SER A 278 13.41 -3.58 4.86
CA SER A 278 14.85 -3.72 5.09
C SER A 278 15.68 -2.67 4.33
N LYS A 279 15.19 -2.05 3.26
CA LYS A 279 15.95 -1.04 2.47
C LYS A 279 15.46 0.37 2.76
N SER A 280 16.27 1.14 3.49
CA SER A 280 15.93 2.53 3.83
C SER A 280 15.97 3.49 2.63
N VAL A 281 16.72 3.16 1.58
CA VAL A 281 16.85 3.92 0.33
C VAL A 281 17.41 2.99 -0.75
N ASP A 282 16.97 3.14 -1.99
CA ASP A 282 17.41 2.37 -3.16
C ASP A 282 17.47 3.28 -4.40
N ALA A 283 18.39 3.01 -5.32
CA ALA A 283 18.54 3.71 -6.58
C ALA A 283 17.41 3.41 -7.56
N SER A 284 16.70 2.28 -7.41
CA SER A 284 15.50 1.93 -8.17
C SER A 284 14.38 2.98 -8.05
N LEU A 285 14.38 3.79 -6.98
CA LEU A 285 13.44 4.89 -6.80
C LEU A 285 13.64 6.02 -7.83
N LEU A 286 14.84 6.20 -8.41
CA LEU A 286 15.09 7.24 -9.42
C LEU A 286 14.23 7.05 -10.67
N PRO A 287 14.28 5.88 -11.37
CA PRO A 287 13.42 5.66 -12.53
C PRO A 287 11.92 5.56 -12.16
N THR A 288 11.59 5.35 -10.88
CA THR A 288 10.21 5.38 -10.39
C THR A 288 9.66 6.80 -10.25
N ILE A 289 10.40 7.72 -9.61
CA ILE A 289 9.96 9.13 -9.44
C ILE A 289 10.26 10.00 -10.67
N SER A 290 11.15 9.54 -11.56
CA SER A 290 11.54 10.23 -12.80
C SER A 290 11.24 9.36 -14.03
N PHE A 291 11.90 9.62 -15.16
CA PHE A 291 11.77 8.77 -16.35
C PHE A 291 12.19 7.32 -16.06
N PRO A 292 11.39 6.31 -16.45
CA PRO A 292 10.19 6.40 -17.29
C PRO A 292 8.85 6.55 -16.55
N ALA A 293 8.78 6.27 -15.25
CA ALA A 293 7.48 6.13 -14.57
C ALA A 293 6.80 7.46 -14.23
N PHE A 294 7.54 8.43 -13.66
CA PHE A 294 6.99 9.66 -13.09
C PHE A 294 5.84 9.40 -12.10
N ALA A 295 6.06 8.46 -11.18
CA ALA A 295 5.02 7.92 -10.32
C ALA A 295 4.42 8.93 -9.32
N THR A 296 5.17 9.96 -8.94
CA THR A 296 4.69 11.07 -8.08
C THR A 296 4.94 12.42 -8.74
N HIS A 297 3.97 13.32 -8.58
CA HIS A 297 4.07 14.72 -8.97
C HIS A 297 4.01 15.65 -7.75
N GLU A 298 4.03 15.09 -6.53
CA GLU A 298 4.09 15.86 -5.30
C GLU A 298 5.53 16.35 -5.08
N GLU A 299 5.74 17.67 -5.19
CA GLU A 299 7.06 18.29 -5.22
C GLU A 299 7.90 17.99 -3.97
N VAL A 300 7.27 17.97 -2.80
CA VAL A 300 7.93 17.65 -1.52
C VAL A 300 8.45 16.21 -1.54
N LEU A 301 7.61 15.24 -1.88
CA LEU A 301 7.99 13.82 -1.91
C LEU A 301 9.07 13.56 -2.96
N TYR A 302 8.96 14.18 -4.15
CA TYR A 302 9.97 14.07 -5.20
C TYR A 302 11.33 14.60 -4.70
N THR A 303 11.34 15.82 -4.16
CA THR A 303 12.57 16.51 -3.74
C THR A 303 13.23 15.80 -2.57
N GLU A 304 12.46 15.39 -1.57
CA GLU A 304 12.97 14.65 -0.40
C GLU A 304 13.55 13.29 -0.81
N THR A 305 12.81 12.54 -1.64
CA THR A 305 13.26 11.22 -2.13
C THR A 305 14.53 11.35 -2.95
N LYS A 306 14.57 12.28 -3.90
CA LYS A 306 15.76 12.54 -4.72
C LYS A 306 16.94 12.95 -3.85
N ALA A 307 16.75 13.88 -2.92
CA ALA A 307 17.80 14.31 -2.00
C ALA A 307 18.30 13.15 -1.12
N ASN A 308 17.42 12.25 -0.67
CA ASN A 308 17.79 11.07 0.10
C ASN A 308 18.66 10.10 -0.71
N ILE A 309 18.28 9.84 -1.97
CA ILE A 309 19.06 9.01 -2.90
C ILE A 309 20.43 9.63 -3.16
N LEU A 310 20.48 10.91 -3.53
CA LEU A 310 21.73 11.63 -3.79
C LEU A 310 22.65 11.59 -2.56
N ARG A 311 22.12 11.91 -1.37
CA ARG A 311 22.92 11.98 -0.15
C ARG A 311 23.51 10.63 0.28
N ARG A 312 22.77 9.53 0.10
CA ARG A 312 23.14 8.22 0.68
C ARG A 312 23.73 7.24 -0.33
N LEU A 313 23.38 7.36 -1.62
CA LEU A 313 23.77 6.40 -2.66
C LEU A 313 24.71 6.98 -3.72
N GLN A 314 24.79 8.31 -3.88
CA GLN A 314 25.68 8.92 -4.86
C GLN A 314 27.16 8.68 -4.52
N GLY A 315 27.93 8.34 -5.55
CA GLY A 315 29.37 8.08 -5.52
C GLY A 315 30.14 8.69 -6.72
N ASN A 316 31.40 8.28 -6.88
CA ASN A 316 32.47 8.83 -7.76
C ASN A 316 32.21 8.31 -9.14
N TYR A 317 31.78 7.06 -9.18
CA TYR A 317 31.64 6.24 -10.36
C TYR A 317 30.16 5.93 -10.63
N GLY A 318 29.23 6.72 -10.06
CA GLY A 318 27.78 6.51 -10.19
C GLY A 318 27.08 6.32 -8.84
N PHE A 319 25.99 5.55 -8.85
CA PHE A 319 25.16 5.29 -7.67
C PHE A 319 25.35 3.86 -7.16
N LYS A 320 25.34 3.67 -5.85
CA LYS A 320 25.12 2.35 -5.24
C LYS A 320 23.67 1.93 -5.49
N ARG A 321 23.41 0.63 -5.63
CA ARG A 321 22.03 0.11 -5.72
C ARG A 321 21.26 0.42 -4.44
N PHE A 322 21.77 -0.05 -3.31
CA PHE A 322 21.27 0.31 -1.97
C PHE A 322 22.39 0.19 -0.92
N GLY A 323 22.12 0.60 0.32
CA GLY A 323 23.08 0.51 1.41
C GLY A 323 23.31 -0.94 1.86
N ARG A 324 24.58 -1.30 2.13
CA ARG A 324 25.00 -2.66 2.50
C ARG A 324 24.59 -3.72 1.46
N ASP A 325 24.86 -3.43 0.20
CA ASP A 325 24.65 -4.36 -0.89
C ASP A 325 25.82 -5.35 -1.01
N GLY A 326 25.55 -6.65 -0.93
CA GLY A 326 26.55 -7.71 -0.96
C GLY A 326 26.98 -8.15 -2.36
N PHE A 327 26.27 -7.75 -3.42
CA PHE A 327 26.53 -8.25 -4.77
C PHE A 327 27.88 -7.83 -5.32
N LYS A 328 28.62 -8.81 -5.88
CA LYS A 328 29.97 -8.68 -6.42
C LYS A 328 30.94 -8.02 -5.43
N THR A 329 30.74 -8.29 -4.14
CA THR A 329 31.69 -7.93 -3.08
C THR A 329 32.50 -9.14 -2.65
N VAL A 330 33.58 -8.93 -1.89
CA VAL A 330 34.46 -9.99 -1.34
C VAL A 330 33.68 -11.00 -0.49
N ILE A 331 32.53 -10.59 0.04
CA ILE A 331 31.68 -11.39 0.92
C ILE A 331 30.77 -12.32 0.10
N GLU A 332 30.46 -11.99 -1.16
CA GLU A 332 29.56 -12.83 -1.97
C GLU A 332 30.26 -14.11 -2.40
N ASP A 333 29.70 -15.24 -1.96
CA ASP A 333 30.03 -16.56 -2.49
C ASP A 333 29.24 -16.79 -3.81
N PRO A 334 29.94 -16.92 -4.95
CA PRO A 334 29.31 -17.10 -6.26
C PRO A 334 28.52 -18.42 -6.41
N GLU A 335 28.81 -19.43 -5.59
CA GLU A 335 28.20 -20.76 -5.70
C GLU A 335 26.85 -20.85 -4.97
N ARG A 336 26.48 -19.82 -4.18
CA ARG A 336 25.21 -19.79 -3.44
C ARG A 336 24.33 -18.62 -3.85
N ARG A 337 23.03 -18.87 -3.91
CA ARG A 337 22.03 -17.83 -4.21
C ARG A 337 21.75 -16.91 -3.03
N TYR A 338 21.70 -17.44 -1.81
CA TYR A 338 21.30 -16.71 -0.60
C TYR A 338 22.46 -16.51 0.36
N TYR A 339 22.45 -15.38 1.06
CA TYR A 339 23.47 -15.07 2.07
C TYR A 339 23.18 -15.79 3.40
N LYS A 340 24.23 -16.05 4.18
CA LYS A 340 24.11 -16.55 5.55
C LYS A 340 23.71 -15.40 6.50
N PRO A 341 23.00 -15.68 7.60
CA PRO A 341 22.69 -14.67 8.60
C PRO A 341 23.94 -13.93 9.10
N GLY A 342 23.93 -12.59 9.06
CA GLY A 342 25.03 -11.74 9.52
C GLY A 342 26.19 -11.54 8.52
N GLU A 343 26.15 -12.18 7.35
CA GLU A 343 27.23 -12.13 6.35
C GLU A 343 27.55 -10.71 5.85
N ILE A 344 26.54 -9.84 5.73
CA ILE A 344 26.66 -8.50 5.13
C ILE A 344 27.25 -7.44 6.11
N LYS A 345 27.59 -7.82 7.35
CA LYS A 345 28.07 -6.94 8.44
C LYS A 345 29.24 -6.03 8.04
N PHE A 346 30.14 -6.51 7.18
CA PHE A 346 31.40 -5.83 6.81
C PHE A 346 31.38 -5.09 5.47
N SER A 347 30.20 -4.78 4.92
CA SER A 347 30.10 -3.98 3.69
C SER A 347 30.37 -2.49 3.98
N ILE A 348 31.63 -2.10 3.79
CA ILE A 348 32.12 -0.76 4.11
C ILE A 348 31.45 0.31 3.20
N PRO A 349 30.94 1.43 3.76
CA PRO A 349 30.26 2.47 3.00
C PRO A 349 31.24 3.40 2.25
N TYR A 350 31.51 3.08 0.98
CA TYR A 350 32.40 3.92 0.14
C TYR A 350 31.75 5.23 -0.35
N ARG A 351 32.36 6.40 -0.08
CA ARG A 351 31.95 7.73 -0.62
C ARG A 351 32.81 8.13 -1.79
N ASN A 352 32.24 8.80 -2.78
CA ASN A 352 32.89 8.90 -4.08
C ASN A 352 32.31 10.15 -4.91
N LYS A 353 33.11 10.88 -5.72
CA LYS A 353 33.02 12.03 -6.70
C LYS A 353 33.33 11.83 -8.27
N TRP A 354 32.58 12.49 -9.16
CA TRP A 354 32.79 12.68 -10.63
C TRP A 354 34.22 12.98 -11.15
N LYS A 355 34.86 12.17 -12.03
CA LYS A 355 35.85 12.68 -13.02
C LYS A 355 35.53 12.20 -14.45
N ASN A 356 35.26 13.17 -15.33
CA ASN A 356 35.22 13.18 -16.80
C ASN A 356 35.20 11.83 -17.55
N ILE A 357 33.98 11.37 -17.89
CA ILE A 357 33.75 10.41 -18.99
C ILE A 357 33.70 11.22 -20.29
N ASN A 358 34.84 11.44 -20.92
CA ASN A 358 34.91 12.06 -22.25
C ASN A 358 35.76 11.24 -23.24
N VAL A 359 36.02 9.95 -22.97
CA VAL A 359 36.99 9.18 -23.75
C VAL A 359 36.48 7.83 -24.30
N TYR A 360 35.35 7.28 -23.83
CA TYR A 360 34.88 5.96 -24.32
C TYR A 360 33.36 5.89 -24.58
N PRO A 361 32.90 5.31 -25.71
CA PRO A 361 31.48 5.21 -26.09
C PRO A 361 30.74 4.01 -25.47
N ILE A 362 31.32 3.33 -24.46
CA ILE A 362 30.73 2.14 -23.81
C ILE A 362 30.74 2.36 -22.29
N ILE A 363 29.61 2.09 -21.63
CA ILE A 363 29.45 2.23 -20.17
C ILE A 363 29.66 0.88 -19.46
N PRO A 364 30.52 0.80 -18.42
CA PRO A 364 30.73 -0.43 -17.67
C PRO A 364 29.50 -0.83 -16.83
N ALA A 365 29.39 -2.12 -16.51
CA ALA A 365 28.31 -2.64 -15.65
C ALA A 365 28.42 -2.11 -14.21
N TYR A 366 29.63 -2.10 -13.65
CA TYR A 366 29.94 -1.58 -12.31
C TYR A 366 31.42 -1.21 -12.18
N TYR A 367 31.78 -0.61 -11.05
CA TYR A 367 33.16 -0.29 -10.69
C TYR A 367 33.54 -1.00 -9.38
N TYR A 368 34.74 -1.56 -9.32
CA TYR A 368 35.23 -2.34 -8.19
C TYR A 368 36.64 -1.91 -7.76
N VAL A 369 37.00 -2.25 -6.52
CA VAL A 369 38.35 -2.04 -6.00
C VAL A 369 39.20 -3.27 -6.34
N PRO A 370 40.37 -3.12 -6.97
CA PRO A 370 41.24 -4.25 -7.30
C PRO A 370 41.65 -5.05 -6.06
N ASN A 371 41.85 -6.36 -6.21
CA ASN A 371 42.15 -7.26 -5.09
C ASN A 371 43.36 -6.80 -4.27
N GLU A 372 44.40 -6.32 -4.94
CA GLU A 372 45.63 -5.79 -4.34
C GLU A 372 45.40 -4.57 -3.43
N SER A 373 44.30 -3.84 -3.63
CA SER A 373 43.99 -2.60 -2.92
C SER A 373 42.84 -2.75 -1.92
N ILE A 374 42.29 -3.96 -1.74
CA ILE A 374 41.16 -4.21 -0.83
C ILE A 374 41.53 -3.87 0.62
N GLU A 375 42.70 -4.31 1.10
CA GLU A 375 43.11 -4.07 2.49
C GLU A 375 43.33 -2.59 2.79
N MET A 376 43.88 -1.84 1.82
CA MET A 376 44.02 -0.38 1.93
C MET A 376 42.66 0.32 1.94
N GLU A 377 41.73 -0.10 1.08
CA GLU A 377 40.35 0.42 1.07
C GLU A 377 39.58 0.06 2.36
N LYS A 378 39.88 -1.09 2.99
CA LYS A 378 39.30 -1.45 4.30
C LYS A 378 39.81 -0.56 5.41
N ALA A 379 41.10 -0.22 5.39
CA ALA A 379 41.73 0.64 6.37
C ALA A 379 41.26 2.11 6.28
N ASP A 380 41.16 2.67 5.06
CA ASP A 380 40.64 4.01 4.82
C ASP A 380 39.65 4.04 3.62
N PRO A 381 38.33 3.94 3.88
CA PRO A 381 37.33 3.75 2.82
C PRO A 381 37.16 4.93 1.85
N GLY A 382 37.16 4.63 0.55
CA GLY A 382 36.96 5.61 -0.53
C GLY A 382 38.25 6.28 -1.00
N THR A 383 39.41 5.81 -0.54
CA THR A 383 40.73 6.31 -0.95
C THR A 383 41.27 5.63 -2.20
N MET A 384 40.89 4.38 -2.47
CA MET A 384 41.42 3.63 -3.60
C MET A 384 40.67 3.93 -4.90
N ALA A 385 41.43 4.06 -5.99
CA ALA A 385 40.86 4.23 -7.33
C ALA A 385 40.16 2.94 -7.78
N LYS A 386 38.92 3.07 -8.27
CA LYS A 386 38.15 1.91 -8.77
C LYS A 386 38.42 1.65 -10.23
N GLN A 387 38.39 0.38 -10.61
CA GLN A 387 38.48 -0.05 -11.99
C GLN A 387 37.08 -0.41 -12.54
N PRO A 388 36.81 -0.13 -13.83
CA PRO A 388 35.59 -0.59 -14.47
C PRO A 388 35.57 -2.12 -14.60
N SER A 389 34.39 -2.72 -14.47
CA SER A 389 34.17 -4.16 -14.69
C SER A 389 34.62 -4.61 -16.08
N ARG A 390 34.92 -5.91 -16.24
CA ARG A 390 35.24 -6.51 -17.55
C ARG A 390 34.17 -6.19 -18.60
N VAL A 391 32.90 -6.28 -18.20
CA VAL A 391 31.76 -5.87 -19.03
C VAL A 391 31.78 -4.34 -19.16
N GLY A 392 31.96 -3.87 -20.38
CA GLY A 392 32.09 -2.47 -20.79
C GLY A 392 33.50 -1.89 -20.72
N ARG A 393 34.55 -2.71 -20.52
CA ARG A 393 35.96 -2.28 -20.57
C ARG A 393 36.61 -2.68 -21.90
N PRO A 394 37.14 -1.73 -22.70
CA PRO A 394 37.85 -2.04 -23.94
C PRO A 394 39.00 -3.01 -23.70
N GLN A 395 38.97 -4.18 -24.36
CA GLN A 395 40.06 -5.15 -24.29
C GLN A 395 41.18 -4.77 -25.26
N ARG A 396 42.44 -4.84 -24.79
CA ARG A 396 43.61 -4.70 -25.67
C ARG A 396 43.83 -6.05 -26.35
N GLY A 397 43.65 -6.13 -27.68
CA GLY A 397 43.94 -7.36 -28.43
C GLY A 397 42.98 -7.73 -29.57
N GLY A 398 41.92 -6.95 -29.83
CA GLY A 398 40.99 -7.22 -30.93
C GLY A 398 39.81 -8.15 -30.59
N GLU A 399 39.64 -8.55 -29.33
CA GLU A 399 38.43 -9.23 -28.85
C GLU A 399 37.28 -8.21 -28.63
N ASP A 400 36.06 -8.59 -29.02
CA ASP A 400 34.86 -7.78 -28.82
C ASP A 400 34.59 -7.57 -27.32
N THR A 401 34.43 -6.31 -26.92
CA THR A 401 34.18 -5.95 -25.53
C THR A 401 32.73 -6.29 -25.15
N PRO A 402 32.48 -7.15 -24.13
CA PRO A 402 31.11 -7.44 -23.70
C PRO A 402 30.42 -6.18 -23.19
N ILE A 403 29.17 -5.95 -23.57
CA ILE A 403 28.39 -4.75 -23.26
C ILE A 403 27.25 -5.12 -22.32
N TYR A 404 27.04 -4.30 -21.28
CA TYR A 404 25.87 -4.40 -20.42
C TYR A 404 24.73 -3.59 -21.05
N LEU A 405 23.77 -4.27 -21.67
CA LEU A 405 22.87 -3.64 -22.64
C LEU A 405 21.92 -2.60 -22.03
N TRP A 406 21.45 -2.79 -20.79
CA TRP A 406 20.62 -1.78 -20.12
C TRP A 406 21.38 -0.47 -19.87
N ASN A 407 22.63 -0.52 -19.40
CA ASN A 407 23.44 0.68 -19.19
C ASN A 407 23.68 1.41 -20.51
N GLN A 408 23.98 0.66 -21.57
CA GLN A 408 24.24 1.23 -22.88
C GLN A 408 22.98 1.86 -23.50
N ALA A 409 21.83 1.21 -23.37
CA ALA A 409 20.55 1.75 -23.82
C ALA A 409 20.20 3.07 -23.12
N MET A 410 20.35 3.12 -21.78
CA MET A 410 20.12 4.34 -21.00
C MET A 410 21.10 5.46 -21.38
N PHE A 411 22.35 5.12 -21.67
CA PHE A 411 23.35 6.08 -22.14
C PHE A 411 22.94 6.70 -23.48
N VAL A 412 22.51 5.89 -24.46
CA VAL A 412 22.04 6.40 -25.77
C VAL A 412 20.85 7.35 -25.59
N ILE A 413 19.84 6.98 -24.79
CA ILE A 413 18.68 7.84 -24.52
C ILE A 413 19.13 9.17 -23.89
N ALA A 414 20.01 9.11 -22.89
CA ALA A 414 20.51 10.31 -22.22
C ALA A 414 21.34 11.22 -23.17
N GLN A 415 22.15 10.63 -24.04
CA GLN A 415 22.92 11.37 -25.05
C GLN A 415 22.01 12.06 -26.08
N LEU A 416 20.97 11.38 -26.57
CA LEU A 416 19.99 11.97 -27.49
C LEU A 416 19.25 13.17 -26.85
N LEU A 417 18.90 13.07 -25.57
CA LEU A 417 18.27 14.16 -24.82
C LEU A 417 19.24 15.33 -24.59
N THR A 418 20.46 15.05 -24.13
CA THR A 418 21.45 16.10 -23.80
C THR A 418 22.02 16.80 -25.04
N ALA A 419 22.05 16.10 -26.19
CA ALA A 419 22.37 16.68 -27.49
C ALA A 419 21.19 17.46 -28.13
N ASN A 420 20.03 17.56 -27.47
CA ASN A 420 18.79 18.15 -28.00
C ASN A 420 18.29 17.51 -29.31
N LEU A 421 18.72 16.27 -29.60
CA LEU A 421 18.27 15.51 -30.75
C LEU A 421 16.90 14.87 -30.51
N LEU A 422 16.58 14.59 -29.25
CA LEU A 422 15.28 14.07 -28.82
C LEU A 422 14.67 15.03 -27.78
N HIS A 423 13.40 15.36 -27.95
CA HIS A 423 12.67 16.17 -26.97
C HIS A 423 11.90 15.29 -25.97
N ILE A 424 11.71 15.76 -24.72
CA ILE A 424 11.01 14.98 -23.68
C ILE A 424 9.57 14.59 -24.10
N ASN A 425 8.91 15.45 -24.87
CA ASN A 425 7.56 15.20 -25.40
C ASN A 425 7.52 14.04 -26.41
N GLU A 426 8.65 13.73 -27.06
CA GLU A 426 8.77 12.68 -28.07
C GLU A 426 9.11 11.35 -27.41
N LEU A 427 9.92 11.39 -26.35
CA LEU A 427 10.24 10.25 -25.49
C LEU A 427 9.06 9.84 -24.59
N ASP A 428 8.19 10.79 -24.25
CA ASP A 428 6.97 10.54 -23.49
C ASP A 428 5.73 11.18 -24.17
N PRO A 429 5.19 10.55 -25.24
CA PRO A 429 4.06 11.08 -26.02
C PRO A 429 2.77 11.29 -25.21
N ILE A 430 2.62 10.58 -24.10
CA ILE A 430 1.45 10.70 -23.21
C ILE A 430 1.65 11.71 -22.07
N ARG A 431 2.81 12.37 -22.01
CA ARG A 431 3.16 13.47 -21.10
C ARG A 431 2.96 13.14 -19.61
N ARG A 432 3.37 11.95 -19.17
CA ARG A 432 3.43 11.57 -17.75
C ARG A 432 4.41 12.42 -16.94
N TYR A 433 5.41 13.03 -17.58
CA TYR A 433 6.25 14.04 -16.91
C TYR A 433 5.46 15.24 -16.38
N LEU A 434 4.22 15.44 -16.87
CA LEU A 434 3.26 16.39 -16.31
C LEU A 434 2.27 15.69 -15.37
N PRO A 435 1.80 16.39 -14.31
CA PRO A 435 0.70 15.90 -13.50
C PRO A 435 -0.57 15.78 -14.35
N SER A 436 -1.46 14.86 -13.98
CA SER A 436 -2.66 14.52 -14.77
C SER A 436 -3.49 15.74 -15.18
N TYR A 437 -3.59 16.75 -14.31
CA TYR A 437 -4.33 17.98 -14.55
C TYR A 437 -3.72 18.93 -15.58
N ASN A 438 -2.42 18.81 -15.86
CA ASN A 438 -1.70 19.58 -16.90
C ASN A 438 -1.55 18.80 -18.21
N ARG A 439 -2.00 17.53 -18.26
CA ARG A 439 -1.94 16.74 -19.50
C ARG A 439 -3.01 17.21 -20.49
N PRO A 440 -2.71 17.21 -21.80
CA PRO A 440 -3.69 17.53 -22.84
C PRO A 440 -4.90 16.60 -22.74
N ARG A 441 -6.10 17.17 -22.86
CA ARG A 441 -7.32 16.38 -23.01
C ARG A 441 -7.35 15.77 -24.40
N LYS A 442 -7.37 14.44 -24.50
CA LYS A 442 -7.74 13.75 -25.72
C LYS A 442 -9.27 13.65 -25.78
N ALA A 443 -9.86 13.97 -26.93
CA ALA A 443 -11.28 13.73 -27.15
C ALA A 443 -11.51 12.22 -27.22
N GLY A 444 -11.97 11.62 -26.12
CA GLY A 444 -12.22 10.19 -26.01
C GLY A 444 -13.47 9.93 -25.17
N ARG A 445 -14.15 8.81 -25.44
CA ARG A 445 -15.36 8.38 -24.71
C ARG A 445 -15.06 7.59 -23.43
N TYR A 446 -13.79 7.26 -23.18
CA TYR A 446 -13.32 6.47 -22.04
C TYR A 446 -12.68 7.36 -20.99
N SER A 447 -12.76 6.97 -19.71
CA SER A 447 -12.09 7.74 -18.67
C SER A 447 -10.57 7.65 -18.82
N ALA A 448 -9.90 8.79 -18.72
CA ALA A 448 -8.46 8.88 -18.74
C ALA A 448 -7.98 9.81 -17.62
N PHE A 449 -6.76 9.60 -17.13
CA PHE A 449 -6.11 10.46 -16.14
C PHE A 449 -5.62 11.76 -16.79
N GLN A 450 -6.55 12.60 -17.24
CA GLN A 450 -6.31 13.84 -17.97
C GLN A 450 -7.26 14.94 -17.49
N GLY A 451 -6.71 16.06 -17.04
CA GLY A 451 -7.43 17.31 -16.74
C GLY A 451 -8.45 17.21 -15.60
N THR A 452 -8.06 17.52 -14.37
CA THR A 452 -9.03 17.76 -13.29
C THR A 452 -9.65 19.14 -13.39
N HIS A 453 -10.94 19.26 -13.06
CA HIS A 453 -11.54 20.58 -12.85
C HIS A 453 -10.83 21.28 -11.67
N THR A 454 -10.38 22.51 -11.88
CA THR A 454 -9.75 23.35 -10.84
C THR A 454 -10.70 23.66 -9.68
N ASP A 455 -12.02 23.56 -9.91
CA ASP A 455 -13.09 23.64 -8.92
C ASP A 455 -13.87 22.33 -8.88
N LEU A 456 -13.26 21.28 -8.31
CA LEU A 456 -13.88 19.97 -8.16
C LEU A 456 -15.06 20.06 -7.18
N VAL A 457 -16.23 19.61 -7.62
CA VAL A 457 -17.44 19.52 -6.79
C VAL A 457 -17.97 18.11 -6.86
N VAL A 458 -18.15 17.48 -5.70
CA VAL A 458 -18.77 16.14 -5.61
C VAL A 458 -20.27 16.29 -5.79
N GLN A 459 -20.81 15.66 -6.83
CA GLN A 459 -22.24 15.69 -7.12
C GLN A 459 -22.93 14.56 -6.34
N ILE A 460 -24.06 14.87 -5.73
CA ILE A 460 -24.79 13.92 -4.88
C ILE A 460 -26.20 13.77 -5.40
N VAL A 461 -26.60 12.52 -5.62
CA VAL A 461 -27.96 12.11 -5.97
C VAL A 461 -28.55 11.37 -4.78
N LEU A 462 -29.69 11.83 -4.28
CA LEU A 462 -30.40 11.19 -3.18
C LEU A 462 -31.52 10.31 -3.75
N ILE A 463 -31.42 9.01 -3.55
CA ILE A 463 -32.43 8.03 -3.99
C ILE A 463 -33.19 7.51 -2.78
N ALA A 464 -34.51 7.68 -2.76
CA ALA A 464 -35.39 7.09 -1.75
C ALA A 464 -35.95 5.76 -2.26
N GLU A 465 -35.92 4.70 -1.45
CA GLU A 465 -36.38 3.37 -1.91
C GLU A 465 -37.88 3.27 -2.20
N SER A 466 -38.72 4.15 -1.60
CA SER A 466 -40.18 4.18 -1.80
C SER A 466 -40.70 5.61 -2.04
N MET A 467 -41.86 5.75 -2.71
CA MET A 467 -42.57 7.03 -2.83
C MET A 467 -43.00 7.59 -1.46
N ARG A 468 -43.34 6.68 -0.54
CA ARG A 468 -43.71 7.01 0.84
C ARG A 468 -42.55 7.70 1.56
N LEU A 469 -41.35 7.13 1.46
CA LEU A 469 -40.12 7.71 1.99
C LEU A 469 -39.81 9.07 1.35
N GLN A 470 -39.93 9.18 0.03
CA GLN A 470 -39.75 10.45 -0.69
C GLN A 470 -40.70 11.55 -0.16
N ALA A 471 -41.99 11.24 -0.01
CA ALA A 471 -42.97 12.18 0.51
C ALA A 471 -42.62 12.65 1.93
N MET A 472 -42.16 11.73 2.78
CA MET A 472 -41.67 12.09 4.12
C MET A 472 -40.43 12.98 4.08
N MET A 473 -39.41 12.65 3.28
CA MET A 473 -38.19 13.47 3.15
C MET A 473 -38.51 14.89 2.64
N ALA A 474 -39.52 15.02 1.78
CA ALA A 474 -39.99 16.32 1.29
C ALA A 474 -40.54 17.22 2.41
N THR A 475 -41.15 16.65 3.46
CA THR A 475 -41.63 17.43 4.62
C THR A 475 -40.49 18.11 5.39
N TYR A 476 -39.30 17.52 5.36
CA TYR A 476 -38.07 18.08 5.92
C TYR A 476 -37.33 19.02 4.93
N GLY A 477 -37.93 19.30 3.77
CA GLY A 477 -37.33 20.15 2.74
C GLY A 477 -36.15 19.49 2.01
N ILE A 478 -36.07 18.16 2.03
CA ILE A 478 -35.04 17.36 1.36
C ILE A 478 -35.65 16.75 0.09
N GLN A 479 -35.08 17.10 -1.05
CA GLN A 479 -35.52 16.59 -2.35
C GLN A 479 -34.79 15.29 -2.68
N THR A 480 -35.53 14.19 -2.83
CA THR A 480 -35.03 12.88 -3.25
C THR A 480 -35.74 12.44 -4.54
N GLN A 481 -35.20 11.46 -5.24
CA GLN A 481 -35.84 10.79 -6.38
C GLN A 481 -36.12 9.32 -6.05
N THR A 482 -37.16 8.73 -6.62
CA THR A 482 -37.35 7.27 -6.54
C THR A 482 -36.63 6.57 -7.71
N PRO A 483 -36.38 5.25 -7.62
CA PRO A 483 -35.85 4.47 -8.74
C PRO A 483 -36.67 4.58 -10.02
N HIS A 484 -37.98 4.80 -9.91
CA HIS A 484 -38.85 4.99 -11.07
C HIS A 484 -38.67 6.36 -11.73
N GLU A 485 -38.51 7.44 -10.94
CA GLU A 485 -38.33 8.80 -11.47
C GLU A 485 -36.98 9.06 -12.16
N VAL A 486 -35.99 8.19 -11.94
CA VAL A 486 -34.67 8.29 -12.57
C VAL A 486 -34.58 7.57 -13.91
N GLU A 487 -35.62 6.81 -14.30
CA GLU A 487 -35.70 6.19 -15.61
C GLU A 487 -35.49 7.23 -16.74
N PRO A 488 -34.71 6.91 -17.79
CA PRO A 488 -34.21 5.59 -18.17
C PRO A 488 -32.88 5.18 -17.50
N VAL A 489 -32.36 5.94 -16.53
CA VAL A 489 -31.14 5.56 -15.80
C VAL A 489 -31.46 4.48 -14.77
N GLN A 490 -30.73 3.37 -14.82
CA GLN A 490 -30.91 2.25 -13.91
C GLN A 490 -30.01 2.40 -12.68
N ILE A 491 -30.57 2.16 -11.50
CA ILE A 491 -29.81 2.10 -10.25
C ILE A 491 -29.38 0.66 -9.99
N LEU A 492 -28.07 0.40 -9.93
CA LEU A 492 -27.51 -0.92 -9.68
C LEU A 492 -26.69 -0.95 -8.38
N SER A 493 -26.58 -2.13 -7.77
CA SER A 493 -25.61 -2.35 -6.69
C SER A 493 -24.19 -2.45 -7.23
N SER A 494 -23.20 -2.23 -6.36
CA SER A 494 -21.80 -2.37 -6.74
C SER A 494 -21.46 -3.80 -7.18
N THR A 495 -22.09 -4.82 -6.57
CA THR A 495 -21.95 -6.23 -6.96
C THR A 495 -22.41 -6.54 -8.38
N GLN A 496 -23.47 -5.88 -8.88
CA GLN A 496 -23.89 -6.07 -10.28
C GLN A 496 -22.84 -5.55 -11.25
N LEU A 497 -22.18 -4.44 -10.91
CA LEU A 497 -21.07 -3.90 -11.70
C LEU A 497 -19.84 -4.83 -11.65
N VAL A 498 -19.59 -5.52 -10.53
CA VAL A 498 -18.54 -6.56 -10.47
C VAL A 498 -18.80 -7.65 -11.51
N LYS A 499 -20.03 -8.14 -11.65
CA LYS A 499 -20.40 -9.16 -12.66
C LYS A 499 -20.11 -8.70 -14.08
N VAL A 500 -20.42 -7.45 -14.40
CA VAL A 500 -20.08 -6.82 -15.69
C VAL A 500 -18.58 -6.90 -15.95
N TYR A 501 -17.75 -6.45 -14.99
CA TYR A 501 -16.31 -6.48 -15.14
C TYR A 501 -15.69 -7.88 -15.14
N GLN A 502 -16.34 -8.93 -14.61
CA GLN A 502 -15.81 -10.30 -14.68
C GLN A 502 -15.63 -10.77 -16.11
N SER A 503 -16.52 -10.35 -17.03
CA SER A 503 -16.40 -10.66 -18.46
C SER A 503 -15.23 -9.95 -19.16
N LEU A 504 -14.64 -8.93 -18.53
CA LEU A 504 -13.55 -8.16 -19.13
C LEU A 504 -12.23 -8.94 -19.11
N GLY A 505 -11.69 -9.19 -20.31
CA GLY A 505 -10.44 -9.92 -20.51
C GLY A 505 -10.60 -11.45 -20.48
N VAL A 506 -11.82 -11.97 -20.60
CA VAL A 506 -12.05 -13.41 -20.80
C VAL A 506 -11.47 -13.83 -22.14
N ASN A 507 -10.75 -14.95 -22.17
CA ASN A 507 -10.24 -15.55 -23.40
C ASN A 507 -10.12 -17.07 -23.27
N GLU A 508 -10.97 -17.80 -23.98
CA GLU A 508 -11.01 -19.25 -23.91
C GLU A 508 -9.76 -19.91 -24.48
N LYS A 509 -9.18 -19.37 -25.56
CA LYS A 509 -7.99 -19.94 -26.22
C LYS A 509 -6.76 -19.92 -25.31
N LEU A 510 -6.64 -18.90 -24.48
CA LEU A 510 -5.54 -18.72 -23.52
C LEU A 510 -5.88 -19.23 -22.12
N GLY A 511 -7.11 -19.73 -21.89
CA GLY A 511 -7.58 -20.19 -20.57
C GLY A 511 -7.71 -19.07 -19.53
N LEU A 512 -8.05 -17.84 -19.96
CA LEU A 512 -8.16 -16.67 -19.07
C LEU A 512 -9.62 -16.41 -18.69
N GLU A 513 -9.89 -16.36 -17.39
CA GLU A 513 -11.25 -16.20 -16.82
C GLU A 513 -11.67 -14.72 -16.65
N GLY A 514 -10.85 -13.76 -17.10
CA GLY A 514 -11.15 -12.32 -16.97
C GLY A 514 -10.86 -11.74 -15.58
N ARG A 515 -11.60 -10.69 -15.17
CA ARG A 515 -11.36 -10.01 -13.88
C ARG A 515 -11.86 -10.87 -12.72
N PRO A 516 -11.05 -11.11 -11.67
CA PRO A 516 -11.54 -11.76 -10.46
C PRO A 516 -12.68 -10.96 -9.80
N ALA A 517 -13.54 -11.61 -9.03
CA ALA A 517 -14.69 -10.99 -8.33
C ALA A 517 -14.24 -10.04 -7.20
N ARG A 518 -13.70 -8.87 -7.58
CA ARG A 518 -13.15 -7.85 -6.68
C ARG A 518 -14.16 -6.70 -6.53
N PRO A 519 -14.45 -6.22 -5.33
CA PRO A 519 -15.40 -5.13 -5.13
C PRO A 519 -14.91 -3.84 -5.81
N ILE A 520 -15.85 -3.06 -6.34
CA ILE A 520 -15.61 -1.73 -6.90
C ILE A 520 -15.68 -0.72 -5.75
N GLY A 521 -14.66 0.13 -5.61
CA GLY A 521 -14.61 1.10 -4.53
C GLY A 521 -15.39 2.38 -4.84
N SER A 522 -15.18 3.37 -3.99
CA SER A 522 -15.93 4.63 -4.01
C SER A 522 -15.61 5.49 -5.23
N LEU A 523 -14.38 5.45 -5.75
CA LEU A 523 -14.05 6.15 -7.00
C LEU A 523 -14.73 5.49 -8.19
N GLY A 524 -14.75 4.16 -8.25
CA GLY A 524 -15.45 3.42 -9.30
C GLY A 524 -16.96 3.60 -9.24
N THR A 525 -17.58 3.56 -8.05
CA THR A 525 -19.03 3.75 -7.89
C THR A 525 -19.48 5.20 -8.07
N SER A 526 -18.58 6.18 -7.99
CA SER A 526 -18.87 7.60 -8.24
C SER A 526 -18.90 7.99 -9.74
N LYS A 527 -18.99 7.01 -10.64
CA LYS A 527 -19.11 7.18 -12.10
C LYS A 527 -20.53 6.85 -12.57
N ILE A 528 -20.90 7.40 -13.71
CA ILE A 528 -22.03 6.92 -14.49
C ILE A 528 -21.50 5.96 -15.54
N TYR A 529 -22.16 4.82 -15.72
CA TYR A 529 -21.76 3.78 -16.67
C TYR A 529 -22.71 3.71 -17.85
N ARG A 530 -22.19 3.38 -19.02
CA ARG A 530 -22.98 2.96 -20.19
C ARG A 530 -22.71 1.48 -20.44
N VAL A 531 -23.71 0.63 -20.23
CA VAL A 531 -23.60 -0.84 -20.35
C VAL A 531 -24.71 -1.34 -21.26
N CYS A 532 -24.38 -2.00 -22.37
CA CYS A 532 -25.36 -2.50 -23.36
C CYS A 532 -26.40 -1.44 -23.79
N GLY A 533 -25.98 -0.18 -23.95
CA GLY A 533 -26.89 0.92 -24.29
C GLY A 533 -27.77 1.43 -23.14
N MET A 534 -27.66 0.88 -21.93
CA MET A 534 -28.33 1.36 -20.72
C MET A 534 -27.40 2.34 -19.98
N THR A 535 -27.96 3.43 -19.44
CA THR A 535 -27.23 4.29 -18.51
C THR A 535 -27.43 3.75 -17.10
N VAL A 536 -26.34 3.56 -16.37
CA VAL A 536 -26.31 2.94 -15.06
C VAL A 536 -25.66 3.88 -14.05
N LEU A 537 -26.27 4.02 -12.87
CA LEU A 537 -25.67 4.65 -11.70
C LEU A 537 -25.57 3.60 -10.58
N CYS A 538 -24.41 3.50 -9.96
CA CYS A 538 -24.18 2.56 -8.86
C CYS A 538 -24.20 3.28 -7.51
N TYR A 539 -24.79 2.66 -6.50
CA TYR A 539 -24.60 3.11 -5.11
C TYR A 539 -23.35 2.45 -4.49
N PRO A 540 -22.61 3.16 -3.63
CA PRO A 540 -21.41 2.64 -2.97
C PRO A 540 -21.68 1.42 -2.06
N LEU A 541 -20.61 0.65 -1.79
CA LEU A 541 -20.66 -0.56 -0.95
C LEU A 541 -21.22 -0.32 0.46
N ILE A 542 -21.07 0.88 1.02
CA ILE A 542 -21.61 1.23 2.36
C ILE A 542 -23.15 1.16 2.44
N PHE A 543 -23.85 1.20 1.30
CA PHE A 543 -25.31 1.04 1.20
C PHE A 543 -25.74 -0.36 0.74
N GLU A 544 -24.76 -1.24 0.47
CA GLU A 544 -25.01 -2.64 0.17
C GLU A 544 -25.33 -3.39 1.46
N VAL A 545 -26.31 -4.28 1.41
CA VAL A 545 -26.68 -5.10 2.57
C VAL A 545 -25.59 -6.15 2.73
N SER A 546 -24.57 -5.85 3.53
CA SER A 546 -23.48 -6.78 3.87
C SER A 546 -23.95 -7.81 4.90
N GLU A 547 -23.30 -8.97 4.93
CA GLU A 547 -23.52 -9.95 5.99
C GLU A 547 -23.03 -9.42 7.35
N PHE A 548 -22.06 -8.49 7.35
CA PHE A 548 -21.50 -7.89 8.56
C PHE A 548 -22.33 -6.68 9.04
N TYR A 549 -22.51 -6.53 10.34
CA TYR A 549 -23.56 -5.70 10.94
C TYR A 549 -23.29 -4.18 11.01
N LEU A 550 -22.11 -3.70 10.61
CA LEU A 550 -21.68 -2.30 10.83
C LEU A 550 -22.62 -1.25 10.22
N TYR A 551 -23.19 -1.53 9.04
CA TYR A 551 -24.07 -0.60 8.33
C TYR A 551 -25.39 -0.32 9.08
N ARG A 552 -25.75 -1.16 10.07
CA ARG A 552 -26.97 -1.00 10.87
C ARG A 552 -26.84 0.09 11.93
N ASP A 553 -25.62 0.52 12.25
CA ASP A 553 -25.38 1.68 13.11
C ASP A 553 -25.36 2.94 12.24
N MET A 554 -26.41 3.75 12.35
CA MET A 554 -26.56 4.92 11.50
C MET A 554 -25.59 6.06 11.84
N ALA A 555 -25.15 6.19 13.09
CA ALA A 555 -24.12 7.18 13.43
C ALA A 555 -22.80 6.80 12.74
N LEU A 556 -22.48 5.51 12.68
CA LEU A 556 -21.34 5.02 11.90
C LEU A 556 -21.55 5.24 10.39
N LEU A 557 -22.74 4.96 9.85
CA LEU A 557 -23.07 5.21 8.43
C LEU A 557 -22.91 6.69 8.04
N ILE A 558 -23.36 7.63 8.88
CA ILE A 558 -23.21 9.07 8.65
C ILE A 558 -21.74 9.45 8.53
N ASP A 559 -20.91 8.97 9.45
CA ASP A 559 -19.47 9.18 9.45
C ASP A 559 -18.79 8.57 8.22
N ASP A 560 -19.23 7.39 7.80
CA ASP A 560 -18.74 6.71 6.61
C ASP A 560 -19.11 7.49 5.35
N ILE A 561 -20.34 8.00 5.22
CA ILE A 561 -20.75 8.89 4.11
C ILE A 561 -19.85 10.13 4.05
N LYS A 562 -19.60 10.80 5.18
CA LYS A 562 -18.71 11.97 5.23
C LYS A 562 -17.30 11.64 4.78
N THR A 563 -16.76 10.52 5.28
CA THR A 563 -15.41 10.03 4.93
C THR A 563 -15.32 9.70 3.44
N GLU A 564 -16.35 9.08 2.87
CA GLU A 564 -16.40 8.75 1.44
C GLU A 564 -16.48 9.98 0.55
N LEU A 565 -17.30 10.96 0.90
CA LEU A 565 -17.36 12.23 0.17
C LEU A 565 -16.01 12.96 0.20
N GLN A 566 -15.35 12.99 1.35
CA GLN A 566 -14.01 13.56 1.50
C GLN A 566 -12.96 12.79 0.68
N PHE A 567 -13.03 11.46 0.70
CA PHE A 567 -12.15 10.58 -0.06
C PHE A 567 -12.29 10.83 -1.57
N VAL A 568 -13.53 10.82 -2.09
CA VAL A 568 -13.82 11.11 -3.50
C VAL A 568 -13.35 12.52 -3.86
N GLY A 569 -13.67 13.53 -3.05
CA GLY A 569 -13.24 14.91 -3.26
C GLY A 569 -11.71 15.07 -3.29
N LYS A 570 -10.97 14.34 -2.45
CA LYS A 570 -9.51 14.43 -2.38
C LYS A 570 -8.82 13.71 -3.53
N TYR A 571 -9.28 12.52 -3.90
CA TYR A 571 -8.55 11.60 -4.78
C TYR A 571 -9.10 11.50 -6.22
N TRP A 572 -10.19 12.19 -6.56
CA TRP A 572 -10.69 12.21 -7.92
C TRP A 572 -9.70 12.85 -8.91
N ARG A 573 -9.28 12.11 -9.94
CA ARG A 573 -8.31 12.57 -10.96
C ARG A 573 -8.76 12.31 -12.41
N LEU A 574 -10.03 11.95 -12.60
CA LEU A 574 -10.61 11.67 -13.90
C LEU A 574 -11.26 12.92 -14.51
N SER A 575 -11.49 12.88 -15.82
CA SER A 575 -12.30 13.87 -16.52
C SER A 575 -13.78 13.76 -16.10
N GLY A 576 -14.46 14.90 -15.95
CA GLY A 576 -15.83 14.96 -15.43
C GLY A 576 -15.90 14.98 -13.90
N ARG A 577 -17.09 15.29 -13.38
CA ARG A 577 -17.34 15.39 -11.94
C ARG A 577 -17.76 14.04 -11.35
N PRO A 578 -17.31 13.68 -10.13
CA PRO A 578 -17.80 12.49 -9.45
C PRO A 578 -19.27 12.65 -9.08
N THR A 579 -20.07 11.62 -9.32
CA THR A 579 -21.50 11.55 -9.00
C THR A 579 -21.77 10.41 -8.04
N VAL A 580 -22.02 10.73 -6.77
CA VAL A 580 -22.26 9.78 -5.68
C VAL A 580 -23.76 9.56 -5.51
N CYS A 581 -24.19 8.31 -5.51
CA CYS A 581 -25.57 7.91 -5.21
C CYS A 581 -25.70 7.56 -3.72
N LEU A 582 -26.48 8.33 -2.96
CA LEU A 582 -26.83 7.99 -1.57
C LEU A 582 -28.22 7.35 -1.56
N LEU A 583 -28.29 6.10 -1.12
CA LEU A 583 -29.53 5.34 -1.01
C LEU A 583 -30.13 5.52 0.39
N ILE A 584 -31.38 5.98 0.45
CA ILE A 584 -32.13 6.18 1.69
C ILE A 584 -33.20 5.10 1.76
N ARG A 585 -33.23 4.39 2.89
CA ARG A 585 -34.17 3.33 3.20
C ARG A 585 -35.10 3.73 4.33
N GLU A 586 -36.27 3.11 4.40
CA GLU A 586 -37.28 3.36 5.43
C GLU A 586 -36.79 2.98 6.82
N GLU A 587 -35.89 2.00 6.93
CA GLU A 587 -35.24 1.62 8.20
C GLU A 587 -34.42 2.76 8.81
N HIS A 588 -33.78 3.61 7.98
CA HIS A 588 -33.03 4.77 8.45
C HIS A 588 -33.94 5.76 9.19
N MET A 589 -35.22 5.87 8.80
CA MET A 589 -36.18 6.77 9.45
C MET A 589 -36.69 6.27 10.80
N ARG A 590 -36.65 4.95 11.03
CA ARG A 590 -37.06 4.34 12.30
C ARG A 590 -35.98 4.46 13.38
N ASP A 591 -34.79 4.88 12.97
CA ASP A 591 -33.64 5.05 13.85
C ASP A 591 -33.84 6.21 14.84
N PRO A 592 -33.61 6.01 16.15
CA PRO A 592 -33.64 7.08 17.14
C PRO A 592 -32.77 8.29 16.79
N GLN A 593 -31.66 8.08 16.07
CA GLN A 593 -30.68 9.10 15.68
C GLN A 593 -31.00 9.73 14.32
N PHE A 594 -32.22 9.58 13.79
CA PHE A 594 -32.55 10.03 12.43
C PHE A 594 -32.35 11.55 12.26
N LYS A 595 -32.44 12.29 13.37
CA LYS A 595 -32.17 13.73 13.42
C LYS A 595 -30.74 14.05 12.94
N GLU A 596 -29.75 13.25 13.34
CA GLU A 596 -28.36 13.42 12.92
C GLU A 596 -28.19 13.21 11.40
N MET A 597 -29.00 12.33 10.79
CA MET A 597 -29.03 12.17 9.33
C MET A 597 -29.65 13.39 8.63
N LEU A 598 -30.68 14.00 9.22
CA LEU A 598 -31.24 15.27 8.73
C LEU A 598 -30.21 16.40 8.78
N ASP A 599 -29.41 16.47 9.84
CA ASP A 599 -28.30 17.43 9.96
C ASP A 599 -27.26 17.23 8.85
N LEU A 600 -26.91 15.98 8.53
CA LEU A 600 -26.07 15.66 7.36
C LEU A 600 -26.71 16.19 6.06
N PHE A 601 -27.99 15.90 5.80
CA PHE A 601 -28.65 16.39 4.58
C PHE A 601 -28.71 17.92 4.51
N ALA A 602 -28.89 18.59 5.65
CA ALA A 602 -28.83 20.04 5.74
C ALA A 602 -27.41 20.58 5.42
N MET A 603 -26.35 19.91 5.90
CA MET A 603 -24.97 20.23 5.52
C MET A 603 -24.75 20.08 4.02
N LEU A 604 -25.19 18.94 3.44
CA LEU A 604 -25.07 18.68 2.00
C LEU A 604 -25.81 19.75 1.17
N LYS A 605 -26.98 20.22 1.63
CA LYS A 605 -27.76 21.28 0.98
C LYS A 605 -27.09 22.66 1.03
N LYS A 606 -26.32 22.95 2.09
CA LYS A 606 -25.50 24.16 2.20
C LYS A 606 -24.31 24.18 1.21
N GLY A 607 -23.97 23.04 0.62
CA GLY A 607 -22.93 22.92 -0.41
C GLY A 607 -21.54 22.55 0.11
N TYR A 608 -21.40 22.26 1.40
CA TYR A 608 -20.14 21.82 2.01
C TYR A 608 -20.37 20.70 3.03
N CYS A 609 -19.51 19.69 3.01
CA CYS A 609 -19.48 18.59 3.97
C CYS A 609 -18.05 18.41 4.46
N ASP A 610 -17.76 18.80 5.71
CA ASP A 610 -16.45 18.69 6.36
C ASP A 610 -15.28 19.16 5.47
N GLY A 611 -15.43 20.36 4.89
CA GLY A 611 -14.44 20.97 3.99
C GLY A 611 -14.51 20.53 2.53
N THR A 612 -15.31 19.50 2.21
CA THR A 612 -15.53 19.03 0.83
C THR A 612 -16.67 19.79 0.17
N LYS A 613 -16.43 20.37 -1.00
CA LYS A 613 -17.46 21.06 -1.79
C LYS A 613 -18.38 20.05 -2.46
N VAL A 614 -19.67 20.13 -2.14
CA VAL A 614 -20.69 19.17 -2.59
C VAL A 614 -21.84 19.90 -3.29
N ARG A 615 -22.54 19.19 -4.18
CA ARG A 615 -23.76 19.70 -4.83
C ARG A 615 -24.80 18.59 -4.92
N ILE A 616 -25.90 18.76 -4.20
CA ILE A 616 -27.09 17.93 -4.39
C ILE A 616 -27.82 18.37 -5.66
N GLY A 617 -28.34 17.43 -6.42
CA GLY A 617 -29.23 17.74 -7.54
C GLY A 617 -29.95 16.50 -8.06
N ARG A 618 -30.95 16.74 -8.91
CA ARG A 618 -31.58 15.67 -9.68
C ARG A 618 -30.58 15.06 -10.65
N LEU A 619 -30.61 13.73 -10.79
CA LEU A 619 -29.70 12.98 -11.64
C LEU A 619 -29.69 13.51 -13.07
N GLN A 620 -30.86 13.78 -13.66
CA GLN A 620 -30.98 14.28 -15.04
C GLN A 620 -30.20 15.58 -15.29
N ASN A 621 -30.09 16.45 -14.26
CA ASN A 621 -29.38 17.72 -14.36
C ASN A 621 -27.85 17.55 -14.22
N LEU A 622 -27.42 16.51 -13.51
CA LEU A 622 -26.01 16.30 -13.17
C LEU A 622 -25.26 15.55 -14.27
N ILE A 623 -25.93 14.62 -14.98
CA ILE A 623 -25.36 13.73 -16.02
C ILE A 623 -24.44 14.47 -17.01
N SER A 624 -24.84 15.66 -17.48
CA SER A 624 -24.10 16.45 -18.47
C SER A 624 -22.68 16.84 -18.05
N SER A 625 -22.40 16.84 -16.74
CA SER A 625 -21.11 17.21 -16.15
C SER A 625 -20.45 16.06 -15.38
N SER A 626 -21.13 14.93 -15.27
CA SER A 626 -20.65 13.72 -14.60
C SER A 626 -19.55 13.04 -15.42
N CYS A 627 -18.72 12.25 -14.75
CA CYS A 627 -17.83 11.30 -15.42
C CYS A 627 -18.62 10.09 -15.91
N ILE A 628 -18.64 9.89 -17.24
CA ILE A 628 -19.31 8.76 -17.89
C ILE A 628 -18.24 7.78 -18.40
N GLU A 629 -18.39 6.51 -18.06
CA GLU A 629 -17.56 5.40 -18.54
C GLU A 629 -18.37 4.49 -19.45
N HIS A 630 -17.88 4.27 -20.67
CA HIS A 630 -18.49 3.35 -21.63
C HIS A 630 -17.90 1.95 -21.49
N LEU A 631 -18.73 0.95 -21.13
CA LEU A 631 -18.31 -0.45 -21.02
C LEU A 631 -18.72 -1.22 -22.28
N ASP A 632 -18.17 -0.78 -23.41
CA ASP A 632 -18.54 -1.24 -24.75
C ASP A 632 -17.99 -2.64 -25.10
N PHE A 633 -17.21 -3.26 -24.20
CA PHE A 633 -16.71 -4.63 -24.38
C PHE A 633 -17.82 -5.69 -24.24
N ILE A 634 -18.95 -5.33 -23.64
CA ILE A 634 -20.17 -6.15 -23.59
C ILE A 634 -21.04 -5.79 -24.79
N ASN A 635 -20.75 -6.36 -25.95
CA ASN A 635 -21.68 -6.31 -27.08
C ASN A 635 -22.65 -7.50 -27.03
N SER A 636 -23.92 -7.20 -27.32
CA SER A 636 -25.16 -7.89 -26.95
C SER A 636 -25.45 -9.25 -27.62
N MET A 637 -24.45 -10.02 -28.05
CA MET A 637 -24.69 -11.29 -28.77
C MET A 637 -24.21 -12.55 -28.03
N GLU A 638 -23.44 -12.45 -26.93
CA GLU A 638 -22.83 -13.63 -26.30
C GLU A 638 -22.94 -13.71 -24.77
N THR A 639 -23.53 -12.73 -24.09
CA THR A 639 -23.58 -12.71 -22.61
C THR A 639 -24.98 -12.45 -22.06
N ASP A 640 -25.62 -13.52 -21.54
CA ASP A 640 -26.83 -13.47 -20.70
C ASP A 640 -26.49 -12.90 -19.30
N ILE A 641 -25.95 -11.68 -19.23
CA ILE A 641 -25.70 -11.02 -17.94
C ILE A 641 -27.02 -10.40 -17.47
N GLU A 642 -27.74 -11.12 -16.62
CA GLU A 642 -28.94 -10.61 -15.96
C GLU A 642 -28.56 -9.61 -14.86
N LEU A 643 -28.71 -8.31 -15.16
CA LEU A 643 -28.46 -7.23 -14.21
C LEU A 643 -29.71 -6.95 -13.37
N ARG A 644 -29.62 -7.21 -12.06
CA ARG A 644 -30.72 -6.93 -11.13
C ARG A 644 -30.75 -5.46 -10.76
N GLN A 645 -31.80 -4.78 -11.19
CA GLN A 645 -32.04 -3.38 -10.87
C GLN A 645 -32.57 -3.20 -9.45
N PHE A 646 -32.18 -2.11 -8.80
CA PHE A 646 -32.80 -1.68 -7.57
C PHE A 646 -34.20 -1.13 -7.87
N LYS A 647 -35.22 -1.91 -7.55
CA LYS A 647 -36.62 -1.55 -7.81
C LYS A 647 -37.19 -0.69 -6.68
N GLN A 648 -38.12 0.19 -7.05
CA GLN A 648 -38.90 0.94 -6.09
C GLN A 648 -39.72 -0.02 -5.21
N LEU A 649 -39.70 0.19 -3.91
CA LEU A 649 -40.55 -0.52 -2.95
C LEU A 649 -41.98 0.02 -3.07
N GLU A 650 -42.90 -0.88 -3.39
CA GLU A 650 -44.34 -0.58 -3.51
C GLU A 650 -45.04 -0.80 -2.17
N HIS A 651 -45.91 0.14 -1.82
CA HIS A 651 -46.82 0.02 -0.67
C HIS A 651 -48.25 0.22 -1.17
N ASP A 652 -49.18 -0.57 -0.65
CA ASP A 652 -50.61 -0.43 -0.96
C ASP A 652 -51.18 0.94 -0.54
N TYR A 653 -50.51 1.64 0.38
CA TYR A 653 -50.88 2.96 0.86
C TYR A 653 -49.67 3.89 1.01
N ILE A 654 -49.77 5.10 0.42
CA ILE A 654 -48.68 6.10 0.38
C ILE A 654 -48.75 7.07 1.58
N GLY A 655 -49.90 7.19 2.23
CA GLY A 655 -50.13 8.18 3.30
C GLY A 655 -49.62 7.75 4.68
N TYR A 656 -49.19 8.71 5.47
CA TYR A 656 -49.24 8.63 6.93
C TYR A 656 -50.38 9.52 7.40
N GLN A 657 -51.13 9.11 8.43
CA GLN A 657 -52.11 10.00 9.07
C GLN A 657 -51.40 11.10 9.89
N SER A 658 -50.16 10.84 10.38
CA SER A 658 -49.28 11.82 11.01
C SER A 658 -47.79 11.44 10.91
N LEU A 659 -46.89 12.43 10.94
CA LEU A 659 -45.42 12.26 11.05
C LEU A 659 -44.98 11.57 12.36
N THR A 660 -45.89 11.50 13.35
CA THR A 660 -45.68 10.79 14.63
C THR A 660 -45.86 9.27 14.53
N ASP A 661 -46.33 8.76 13.38
CA ASP A 661 -46.72 7.35 13.22
C ASP A 661 -45.59 6.45 12.68
N VAL A 662 -44.35 6.96 12.54
CA VAL A 662 -43.19 6.10 12.29
C VAL A 662 -42.77 5.52 13.65
N PRO A 663 -43.04 4.23 13.95
CA PRO A 663 -42.63 3.66 15.22
C PRO A 663 -41.10 3.72 15.30
N LYS A 664 -40.59 4.51 16.24
CA LYS A 664 -39.16 4.52 16.56
C LYS A 664 -38.79 3.14 17.08
N ALA A 665 -37.62 2.64 16.68
CA ALA A 665 -37.09 1.42 17.27
C ALA A 665 -36.97 1.61 18.79
N LEU A 666 -37.64 0.76 19.57
CA LEU A 666 -37.50 0.72 21.02
C LEU A 666 -36.10 0.21 21.36
N SER A 667 -35.44 0.84 22.34
CA SER A 667 -34.17 0.32 22.88
C SER A 667 -34.46 -0.98 23.62
N TYR A 668 -34.02 -2.10 23.04
CA TYR A 668 -34.09 -3.40 23.69
C TYR A 668 -32.91 -3.56 24.64
N ASP A 669 -33.21 -3.85 25.90
CA ASP A 669 -32.20 -4.14 26.92
C ASP A 669 -32.65 -5.38 27.71
N GLU A 670 -31.71 -6.26 28.03
CA GLU A 670 -31.96 -7.47 28.80
C GLU A 670 -30.81 -7.76 29.75
N GLN A 671 -31.11 -8.42 30.88
CA GLN A 671 -30.05 -8.83 31.80
C GLN A 671 -29.19 -9.93 31.17
N THR A 672 -27.89 -9.65 31.06
CA THR A 672 -26.90 -10.59 30.52
C THR A 672 -26.78 -11.81 31.43
N ARG A 673 -27.07 -13.01 30.91
CA ARG A 673 -26.87 -14.29 31.61
C ARG A 673 -25.78 -15.07 30.90
N ASP A 674 -24.86 -15.67 31.66
CA ASP A 674 -23.90 -16.61 31.11
C ASP A 674 -24.46 -18.03 31.16
N LEU A 675 -24.66 -18.64 29.98
CA LEU A 675 -25.17 -20.00 29.83
C LEU A 675 -24.08 -21.00 29.46
N SER A 676 -22.80 -20.65 29.68
CA SER A 676 -21.65 -21.54 29.42
C SER A 676 -21.75 -22.89 30.12
N ASN A 677 -22.45 -22.97 31.26
CA ASN A 677 -22.67 -24.21 32.01
C ASN A 677 -23.45 -25.28 31.20
N PHE A 678 -24.27 -24.87 30.22
CA PHE A 678 -25.02 -25.78 29.36
C PHE A 678 -24.16 -26.53 28.34
N LYS A 679 -22.86 -26.21 28.22
CA LYS A 679 -21.93 -26.97 27.35
C LYS A 679 -21.82 -28.45 27.75
N ASN A 680 -21.97 -28.74 29.04
CA ASN A 680 -21.85 -30.09 29.59
C ASN A 680 -23.22 -30.81 29.75
N GLU A 681 -24.32 -30.14 29.38
CA GLU A 681 -25.68 -30.67 29.50
C GLU A 681 -26.09 -31.54 28.30
N SER A 682 -27.15 -32.34 28.44
CA SER A 682 -27.68 -33.16 27.33
C SER A 682 -28.43 -32.30 26.28
N THR A 683 -28.43 -32.70 24.99
CA THR A 683 -29.19 -32.00 23.93
C THR A 683 -30.66 -31.78 24.30
N PRO A 684 -31.38 -32.75 24.88
CA PRO A 684 -32.76 -32.53 25.33
C PRO A 684 -32.89 -31.42 26.38
N ASN A 685 -31.96 -31.31 27.32
CA ASN A 685 -31.95 -30.23 28.32
C ASN A 685 -31.70 -28.87 27.68
N ILE A 686 -30.79 -28.79 26.69
CA ILE A 686 -30.53 -27.58 25.92
C ILE A 686 -31.78 -27.16 25.12
N ILE A 687 -32.46 -28.10 24.45
CA ILE A 687 -33.71 -27.83 23.72
C ILE A 687 -34.81 -27.34 24.66
N ASN A 688 -34.94 -27.95 25.84
CA ASN A 688 -35.88 -27.49 26.85
C ASN A 688 -35.54 -26.08 27.37
N ALA A 689 -34.26 -25.77 27.55
CA ALA A 689 -33.80 -24.44 27.88
C ALA A 689 -34.12 -23.42 26.77
N ILE A 690 -33.96 -23.78 25.48
CA ILE A 690 -34.31 -22.92 24.35
C ILE A 690 -35.80 -22.55 24.36
N ARG A 691 -36.68 -23.53 24.66
CA ARG A 691 -38.13 -23.30 24.75
C ARG A 691 -38.51 -22.35 25.88
N ASN A 692 -37.79 -22.40 26.99
CA ASN A 692 -38.06 -21.62 28.20
C ASN A 692 -37.19 -20.36 28.33
N ALA A 693 -36.27 -20.10 27.39
CA ALA A 693 -35.34 -18.98 27.45
C ALA A 693 -36.07 -17.64 27.29
N ALA A 694 -36.09 -16.86 28.37
CA ALA A 694 -36.53 -15.47 28.37
C ALA A 694 -35.34 -14.54 28.07
N GLY A 695 -35.05 -14.33 26.79
CA GLY A 695 -34.01 -13.40 26.33
C GLY A 695 -33.45 -13.76 24.96
N LEU A 696 -33.08 -12.75 24.18
CA LEU A 696 -32.53 -12.93 22.85
C LEU A 696 -31.10 -13.47 22.91
N TYR A 697 -30.23 -12.93 23.77
CA TYR A 697 -28.85 -13.41 23.91
C TYR A 697 -28.79 -14.82 24.47
N ALA A 698 -29.65 -15.13 25.45
CA ALA A 698 -29.79 -16.48 26.01
C ALA A 698 -30.10 -17.50 24.91
N LYS A 699 -31.03 -17.19 23.99
CA LYS A 699 -31.31 -18.03 22.83
C LYS A 699 -30.10 -18.16 21.91
N CYS A 700 -29.41 -17.05 21.61
CA CYS A 700 -28.21 -17.07 20.77
C CYS A 700 -27.13 -17.99 21.35
N GLN A 701 -26.87 -17.92 22.66
CA GLN A 701 -25.92 -18.78 23.36
C GLN A 701 -26.30 -20.27 23.28
N LEU A 702 -27.56 -20.61 23.55
CA LEU A 702 -28.03 -21.99 23.52
C LEU A 702 -27.98 -22.59 22.10
N TYR A 703 -28.37 -21.82 21.08
CA TYR A 703 -28.22 -22.24 19.68
C TYR A 703 -26.73 -22.33 19.27
N GLY A 704 -25.86 -21.48 19.82
CA GLY A 704 -24.42 -21.58 19.62
C GLY A 704 -23.80 -22.86 20.19
N ILE A 705 -24.19 -23.25 21.40
CA ILE A 705 -23.79 -24.52 22.00
C ILE A 705 -24.26 -25.69 21.15
N LEU A 706 -25.50 -25.63 20.66
CA LEU A 706 -26.07 -26.66 19.81
C LEU A 706 -25.38 -26.74 18.44
N LEU A 707 -25.05 -25.60 17.84
CA LEU A 707 -24.30 -25.51 16.58
C LEU A 707 -22.94 -26.22 16.71
N GLN A 708 -22.21 -25.98 17.81
CA GLN A 708 -20.92 -26.63 18.07
C GLN A 708 -21.04 -28.15 18.24
N ARG A 709 -22.19 -28.63 18.71
CA ARG A 709 -22.40 -30.03 19.07
C ARG A 709 -23.01 -30.89 17.95
N GLU A 710 -24.05 -30.39 17.30
CA GLU A 710 -24.86 -31.14 16.33
C GLU A 710 -24.70 -30.61 14.88
N GLY A 711 -24.12 -29.42 14.71
CA GLY A 711 -23.88 -28.78 13.41
C GLY A 711 -25.04 -27.89 12.91
N GLU A 712 -24.81 -27.21 11.77
CA GLU A 712 -25.74 -26.21 11.21
C GLU A 712 -27.06 -26.82 10.72
N ASN A 713 -27.01 -28.09 10.27
CA ASN A 713 -28.13 -28.81 9.66
C ASN A 713 -29.01 -29.55 10.67
N TYR A 714 -28.75 -29.40 11.98
CA TYR A 714 -29.60 -30.00 13.00
C TYR A 714 -30.95 -29.28 13.05
N GLU A 715 -32.05 -30.04 13.16
CA GLU A 715 -33.41 -29.51 13.09
C GLU A 715 -34.04 -29.39 14.48
N ILE A 716 -34.64 -28.23 14.77
CA ILE A 716 -35.47 -28.01 15.97
C ILE A 716 -36.79 -27.37 15.56
N ASN A 717 -37.90 -28.00 15.93
CA ASN A 717 -39.25 -27.51 15.68
C ASN A 717 -39.49 -27.11 14.19
N GLY A 718 -38.95 -27.87 13.23
CA GLY A 718 -39.15 -27.60 11.80
C GLY A 718 -38.18 -26.60 11.16
N ASN A 719 -37.23 -26.04 11.91
CA ASN A 719 -36.23 -25.09 11.37
C ASN A 719 -34.81 -25.60 11.62
N LEU A 720 -33.91 -25.35 10.67
CA LEU A 720 -32.49 -25.64 10.84
C LEU A 720 -31.86 -24.69 11.85
N VAL A 721 -30.87 -25.16 12.62
CA VAL A 721 -30.11 -24.34 13.55
C VAL A 721 -29.48 -23.13 12.85
N GLY A 722 -28.89 -23.33 11.66
CA GLY A 722 -28.32 -22.24 10.87
C GLY A 722 -29.34 -21.17 10.46
N GLU A 723 -30.52 -21.59 9.98
CA GLU A 723 -31.61 -20.66 9.61
C GLU A 723 -32.14 -19.90 10.82
N THR A 724 -32.27 -20.58 11.95
CA THR A 724 -32.70 -19.95 13.20
C THR A 724 -31.66 -18.94 13.70
N LEU A 725 -30.37 -19.23 13.61
CA LEU A 725 -29.30 -18.29 13.93
C LEU A 725 -29.30 -17.07 13.01
N ARG A 726 -29.54 -17.24 11.71
CA ARG A 726 -29.71 -16.12 10.76
C ARG A 726 -30.94 -15.27 11.10
N SER A 727 -32.04 -15.89 11.49
CA SER A 727 -33.26 -15.20 11.96
C SER A 727 -33.00 -14.42 13.26
N LEU A 728 -32.34 -15.04 14.24
CA LEU A 728 -31.94 -14.39 15.49
C LEU A 728 -30.97 -13.23 15.23
N TYR A 729 -30.02 -13.38 14.31
CA TYR A 729 -29.12 -12.31 13.86
C TYR A 729 -29.90 -11.12 13.28
N GLN A 730 -30.85 -11.37 12.38
CA GLN A 730 -31.68 -10.33 11.79
C GLN A 730 -32.53 -9.62 12.85
N GLN A 731 -33.17 -10.38 13.74
CA GLN A 731 -33.97 -9.87 14.84
C GLN A 731 -33.12 -9.01 15.79
N ALA A 732 -31.96 -9.51 16.24
CA ALA A 732 -31.04 -8.80 17.12
C ALA A 732 -30.56 -7.48 16.51
N GLY A 733 -30.25 -7.47 15.21
CA GLY A 733 -29.83 -6.25 14.54
C GLY A 733 -30.98 -5.25 14.33
N SER A 734 -32.23 -5.70 14.18
CA SER A 734 -33.39 -4.80 14.12
C SER A 734 -33.67 -4.13 15.47
N LEU A 735 -33.42 -4.86 16.56
CA LEU A 735 -33.51 -4.38 17.95
C LEU A 735 -32.24 -3.66 18.42
N ARG A 736 -31.16 -3.69 17.64
CA ARG A 736 -29.85 -3.09 17.94
C ARG A 736 -29.21 -3.60 19.22
N TYR A 737 -29.45 -4.87 19.52
CA TYR A 737 -28.83 -5.51 20.67
C TYR A 737 -27.48 -6.09 20.26
N TRP A 738 -26.45 -5.24 20.34
CA TRP A 738 -25.17 -5.45 19.68
C TRP A 738 -24.43 -6.68 20.19
N MET A 739 -24.55 -7.01 21.46
CA MET A 739 -23.93 -8.22 21.99
C MET A 739 -24.47 -9.49 21.33
N ALA A 740 -25.79 -9.60 21.16
CA ALA A 740 -26.42 -10.73 20.45
C ALA A 740 -26.08 -10.74 18.95
N VAL A 741 -26.05 -9.55 18.31
CA VAL A 741 -25.65 -9.41 16.91
C VAL A 741 -24.23 -9.92 16.69
N ARG A 742 -23.28 -9.49 17.53
CA ARG A 742 -21.88 -9.91 17.46
C ARG A 742 -21.72 -11.40 17.72
N TYR A 743 -22.46 -11.95 18.69
CA TYR A 743 -22.43 -13.38 18.99
C TYR A 743 -22.90 -14.22 17.81
N CYS A 744 -24.07 -13.92 17.24
CA CYS A 744 -24.56 -14.64 16.05
C CYS A 744 -23.66 -14.44 14.83
N SER A 745 -23.18 -13.21 14.59
CA SER A 745 -22.27 -12.90 13.49
C SER A 745 -20.96 -13.70 13.57
N SER A 746 -20.48 -13.96 14.79
CA SER A 746 -19.32 -14.81 14.99
C SER A 746 -19.61 -16.28 14.68
N LEU A 747 -20.72 -16.83 15.19
CA LEU A 747 -21.11 -18.21 14.92
C LEU A 747 -21.36 -18.50 13.43
N LEU A 748 -21.83 -17.50 12.68
CA LEU A 748 -22.04 -17.56 11.23
C LEU A 748 -20.78 -17.26 10.42
N ASN A 749 -19.63 -17.05 11.06
CA ASN A 749 -18.33 -16.75 10.43
C ASN A 749 -18.33 -15.53 9.49
N HIS A 750 -19.16 -14.52 9.74
CA HIS A 750 -19.27 -13.32 8.90
C HIS A 750 -17.99 -12.47 8.97
N THR A 751 -17.45 -12.10 7.81
CA THR A 751 -16.22 -11.28 7.72
C THR A 751 -16.49 -9.86 7.28
N VAL A 752 -15.64 -8.93 7.73
CA VAL A 752 -15.69 -7.53 7.28
C VAL A 752 -15.19 -7.41 5.85
N ASP A 753 -16.01 -6.80 4.98
CA ASP A 753 -15.61 -6.45 3.62
C ASP A 753 -14.39 -5.52 3.63
N SER A 754 -13.41 -5.79 2.76
CA SER A 754 -12.23 -4.93 2.57
C SER A 754 -11.29 -4.77 3.78
N ILE A 755 -11.23 -5.72 4.71
CA ILE A 755 -10.28 -5.68 5.85
C ILE A 755 -8.78 -5.70 5.43
N SER A 756 -8.44 -6.42 4.35
CA SER A 756 -7.05 -6.62 3.88
C SER A 756 -6.34 -5.31 3.47
N PRO A 757 -6.96 -4.38 2.70
CA PRO A 757 -6.42 -3.05 2.44
C PRO A 757 -6.03 -2.26 3.70
N PHE A 758 -6.85 -2.32 4.75
CA PHE A 758 -6.60 -1.59 6.00
C PHE A 758 -5.41 -2.16 6.76
N ILE A 759 -5.27 -3.48 6.83
CA ILE A 759 -4.07 -4.14 7.38
C ILE A 759 -2.83 -3.70 6.59
N THR A 760 -2.90 -3.73 5.26
CA THR A 760 -1.78 -3.31 4.40
C THR A 760 -1.38 -1.86 4.69
N GLY A 761 -2.35 -0.96 4.85
CA GLY A 761 -2.10 0.43 5.23
C GLY A 761 -1.33 0.59 6.55
N VAL A 762 -1.65 -0.24 7.56
CA VAL A 762 -0.92 -0.28 8.84
C VAL A 762 0.54 -0.72 8.63
N LEU A 763 0.74 -1.82 7.88
CA LEU A 763 2.07 -2.38 7.62
C LEU A 763 3.00 -1.41 6.89
N VAL A 764 2.46 -0.71 5.89
CA VAL A 764 3.22 0.22 5.06
C VAL A 764 3.69 1.45 5.85
N LYS A 765 2.91 1.87 6.86
CA LYS A 765 3.30 2.91 7.84
C LYS A 765 4.39 2.44 8.83
N GLY A 766 4.95 1.24 8.62
CA GLY A 766 6.04 0.69 9.42
C GLY A 766 5.59 0.17 10.79
N LYS A 767 4.31 -0.19 10.92
CA LYS A 767 3.73 -0.76 12.15
C LYS A 767 3.36 -2.22 11.93
N GLN A 768 3.23 -2.98 13.01
CA GLN A 768 2.67 -4.32 12.98
C GLN A 768 1.30 -4.35 13.66
N ILE A 769 0.52 -5.39 13.40
CA ILE A 769 -0.76 -5.61 14.07
C ILE A 769 -0.85 -7.06 14.53
N THR A 770 -1.44 -7.29 15.71
CA THR A 770 -1.74 -8.63 16.21
C THR A 770 -3.19 -8.76 16.61
N VAL A 771 -3.69 -9.98 16.44
CA VAL A 771 -5.02 -10.38 16.88
C VAL A 771 -4.90 -11.61 17.76
N GLY A 772 -5.75 -11.71 18.78
CA GLY A 772 -5.66 -12.75 19.81
C GLY A 772 -6.32 -12.32 21.11
N VAL A 773 -6.73 -13.30 21.90
CA VAL A 773 -7.33 -13.07 23.22
C VAL A 773 -6.23 -12.98 24.28
N ILE A 774 -6.34 -12.04 25.21
CA ILE A 774 -5.33 -11.86 26.27
C ILE A 774 -5.21 -13.15 27.10
N GLY A 775 -3.97 -13.56 27.34
CA GLY A 775 -3.64 -14.81 28.03
C GLY A 775 -3.53 -16.03 27.11
N HIS A 776 -3.82 -15.89 25.82
CA HIS A 776 -3.69 -16.93 24.80
C HIS A 776 -2.70 -16.52 23.70
N GLU A 777 -2.51 -17.38 22.70
CA GLU A 777 -1.62 -17.11 21.57
C GLU A 777 -2.13 -15.94 20.71
N GLU A 778 -1.20 -15.06 20.31
CA GLU A 778 -1.48 -13.94 19.41
C GLU A 778 -0.88 -14.23 18.02
N THR A 779 -1.68 -14.01 16.98
CA THR A 779 -1.22 -14.10 15.60
C THR A 779 -0.73 -12.72 15.14
N VAL A 780 0.49 -12.65 14.63
CA VAL A 780 1.08 -11.43 14.08
C VAL A 780 0.76 -11.34 12.59
N PHE A 781 0.20 -10.21 12.15
CA PHE A 781 0.16 -9.86 10.74
C PHE A 781 1.37 -8.97 10.45
N ASP A 782 2.41 -9.56 9.87
CA ASP A 782 3.67 -8.92 9.49
C ASP A 782 3.82 -8.72 7.97
N LYS A 783 2.95 -9.38 7.20
CA LYS A 783 2.81 -9.25 5.74
C LYS A 783 1.33 -9.09 5.36
N PRO A 784 1.03 -8.54 4.17
CA PRO A 784 -0.34 -8.49 3.68
C PRO A 784 -0.93 -9.91 3.55
N MET A 785 -2.16 -10.08 4.02
CA MET A 785 -2.88 -11.35 3.98
C MET A 785 -4.13 -11.26 3.08
N THR A 786 -4.50 -12.39 2.50
CA THR A 786 -5.75 -12.58 1.76
C THR A 786 -6.94 -12.61 2.72
N PRO A 787 -8.16 -12.29 2.24
CA PRO A 787 -9.36 -12.37 3.08
C PRO A 787 -9.59 -13.75 3.72
N ALA A 788 -9.30 -14.83 2.99
CA ALA A 788 -9.44 -16.20 3.49
C ALA A 788 -8.45 -16.51 4.64
N GLU A 789 -7.20 -16.08 4.52
CA GLU A 789 -6.21 -16.23 5.60
C GLU A 789 -6.63 -15.43 6.85
N ILE A 790 -7.16 -14.21 6.67
CA ILE A 790 -7.65 -13.39 7.79
C ILE A 790 -8.85 -14.08 8.46
N GLN A 791 -9.81 -14.58 7.68
CA GLN A 791 -10.96 -15.32 8.20
C GLN A 791 -10.51 -16.53 9.03
N ALA A 792 -9.57 -17.32 8.50
CA ALA A 792 -9.02 -18.47 9.20
C ALA A 792 -8.40 -18.08 10.55
N VAL A 793 -7.64 -16.98 10.62
CA VAL A 793 -7.08 -16.51 11.90
C VAL A 793 -8.18 -16.07 12.88
N MET A 794 -9.18 -15.31 12.42
CA MET A 794 -10.25 -14.81 13.29
C MET A 794 -11.04 -15.94 13.95
N TYR A 795 -11.36 -16.99 13.19
CA TYR A 795 -12.22 -18.08 13.68
C TYR A 795 -11.47 -19.28 14.25
N ASN A 796 -10.21 -19.51 13.86
CA ASN A 796 -9.42 -20.62 14.41
C ASN A 796 -8.59 -20.21 15.62
N THR A 797 -8.17 -18.94 15.74
CA THR A 797 -7.33 -18.46 16.85
C THR A 797 -8.12 -17.73 17.93
N ILE A 798 -9.13 -16.92 17.56
CA ILE A 798 -9.81 -16.02 18.52
C ILE A 798 -11.13 -16.63 19.03
N GLN A 799 -12.01 -17.05 18.11
CA GLN A 799 -13.35 -17.57 18.45
C GLN A 799 -13.35 -18.71 19.51
N PRO A 800 -12.41 -19.67 19.51
CA PRO A 800 -12.40 -20.75 20.50
C PRO A 800 -12.23 -20.26 21.94
N HIS A 801 -11.53 -19.13 22.12
CA HIS A 801 -11.28 -18.52 23.43
C HIS A 801 -12.35 -17.49 23.78
N ASN A 802 -12.82 -16.70 22.81
CA ASN A 802 -13.91 -15.76 22.99
C ASN A 802 -14.70 -15.55 21.68
N VAL A 803 -15.96 -15.99 21.69
CA VAL A 803 -16.85 -15.96 20.52
C VAL A 803 -17.05 -14.54 20.00
N VAL A 804 -17.33 -13.57 20.88
CA VAL A 804 -17.63 -12.19 20.47
C VAL A 804 -16.38 -11.45 19.98
N GLN A 805 -15.23 -11.70 20.61
CA GLN A 805 -13.98 -11.03 20.20
C GLN A 805 -13.56 -11.35 18.77
N ALA A 806 -13.94 -12.51 18.21
CA ALA A 806 -13.61 -12.82 16.81
C ALA A 806 -14.17 -11.79 15.81
N VAL A 807 -15.34 -11.21 16.07
CA VAL A 807 -15.93 -10.16 15.22
C VAL A 807 -15.60 -8.75 15.73
N LEU A 808 -15.48 -8.56 17.06
CA LEU A 808 -15.13 -7.26 17.63
C LEU A 808 -13.68 -6.88 17.29
N GLN A 809 -12.74 -7.82 17.27
CA GLN A 809 -11.37 -7.55 16.83
C GLN A 809 -11.29 -7.22 15.34
N GLN A 810 -12.14 -7.79 14.48
CA GLN A 810 -12.26 -7.37 13.07
C GLN A 810 -12.73 -5.91 12.96
N GLU A 811 -13.70 -5.52 13.79
CA GLU A 811 -14.22 -4.15 13.87
C GLU A 811 -13.13 -3.15 14.33
N ILE A 812 -12.44 -3.43 15.44
CA ILE A 812 -11.37 -2.54 15.94
C ILE A 812 -10.20 -2.48 14.96
N LEU A 813 -9.85 -3.58 14.31
CA LEU A 813 -8.82 -3.62 13.27
C LEU A 813 -9.18 -2.72 12.09
N LEU A 814 -10.43 -2.78 11.62
CA LEU A 814 -10.95 -1.90 10.56
C LEU A 814 -10.78 -0.43 10.96
N TYR A 815 -11.19 -0.06 12.17
CA TYR A 815 -11.08 1.31 12.66
C TYR A 815 -9.63 1.77 12.81
N CYS A 816 -8.74 0.93 13.35
CA CYS A 816 -7.32 1.22 13.45
C CYS A 816 -6.70 1.50 12.07
N GLY A 817 -7.02 0.66 11.08
CA GLY A 817 -6.52 0.85 9.72
C GLY A 817 -7.09 2.06 9.00
N ARG A 818 -8.32 2.49 9.34
CA ARG A 818 -8.88 3.76 8.85
C ARG A 818 -8.22 4.97 9.54
N LEU A 819 -8.14 4.95 10.87
CA LEU A 819 -7.58 6.03 11.68
C LEU A 819 -6.09 6.27 11.39
N ILE A 820 -5.29 5.23 11.13
CA ILE A 820 -3.87 5.43 10.79
C ILE A 820 -3.69 6.14 9.44
N GLY A 821 -4.67 5.98 8.53
CA GLY A 821 -4.70 6.66 7.25
C GLY A 821 -5.10 8.12 7.35
N THR A 822 -6.05 8.46 8.23
CA THR A 822 -6.58 9.83 8.39
C THR A 822 -5.84 10.64 9.45
N ASN A 823 -5.51 10.03 10.59
CA ASN A 823 -4.93 10.65 11.79
C ASN A 823 -3.74 9.83 12.31
N PRO A 824 -2.63 9.74 11.56
CA PRO A 824 -1.48 8.91 11.93
C PRO A 824 -0.84 9.28 13.28
N GLU A 825 -0.97 10.54 13.72
CA GLU A 825 -0.44 11.01 15.00
C GLU A 825 -1.03 10.26 16.21
N MET A 826 -2.27 9.76 16.13
CA MET A 826 -2.89 8.96 17.19
C MET A 826 -2.09 7.69 17.51
N PHE A 827 -1.33 7.17 16.55
CA PHE A 827 -0.50 5.97 16.68
C PHE A 827 0.98 6.29 16.93
N LYS A 828 1.33 7.55 17.19
CA LYS A 828 2.71 7.94 17.49
C LYS A 828 3.19 7.28 18.77
N GLY A 829 4.35 6.61 18.69
CA GLY A 829 4.90 5.81 19.78
C GLY A 829 4.33 4.40 19.89
N ILE A 830 3.35 4.00 19.07
CA ILE A 830 2.85 2.62 19.01
C ILE A 830 3.46 1.94 17.79
N LEU A 831 4.31 0.94 17.98
CA LEU A 831 4.91 0.20 16.85
C LEU A 831 4.06 -1.00 16.45
N LYS A 832 3.58 -1.79 17.43
CA LYS A 832 2.74 -2.95 17.20
C LYS A 832 1.38 -2.76 17.86
N ILE A 833 0.33 -2.73 17.06
CA ILE A 833 -1.05 -2.56 17.51
C ILE A 833 -1.59 -3.93 17.91
N ARG A 834 -1.66 -4.22 19.21
CA ARG A 834 -2.17 -5.50 19.71
C ARG A 834 -3.66 -5.36 20.00
N ILE A 835 -4.53 -5.85 19.13
CA ILE A 835 -5.97 -5.55 19.16
C ILE A 835 -6.64 -6.05 20.45
N GLY A 836 -6.24 -7.21 20.97
CA GLY A 836 -6.71 -7.69 22.27
C GLY A 836 -6.38 -6.72 23.42
N TRP A 837 -5.18 -6.14 23.45
CA TRP A 837 -4.77 -5.16 24.46
C TRP A 837 -5.38 -3.78 24.26
N VAL A 838 -5.73 -3.42 23.02
CA VAL A 838 -6.51 -2.22 22.73
C VAL A 838 -7.92 -2.34 23.31
N LEU A 839 -8.56 -3.51 23.16
CA LEU A 839 -9.85 -3.78 23.81
C LEU A 839 -9.74 -3.71 25.34
N GLU A 840 -8.66 -4.23 25.91
CA GLU A 840 -8.43 -4.14 27.35
C GLU A 840 -8.20 -2.70 27.81
N ALA A 841 -7.50 -1.88 27.03
CA ALA A 841 -7.36 -0.45 27.30
C ALA A 841 -8.72 0.27 27.29
N MET A 842 -9.65 -0.13 26.40
CA MET A 842 -11.02 0.39 26.37
C MET A 842 -11.82 -0.04 27.61
N ASN A 843 -11.69 -1.30 28.05
CA ASN A 843 -12.30 -1.79 29.29
C ASN A 843 -11.77 -1.04 30.53
N ILE A 844 -10.45 -0.88 30.62
CA ILE A 844 -9.79 -0.13 31.69
C ILE A 844 -10.30 1.32 31.72
N TYR A 845 -10.43 1.97 30.56
CA TYR A 845 -10.98 3.32 30.47
C TYR A 845 -12.42 3.39 31.02
N LEU A 846 -13.30 2.47 30.61
CA LEU A 846 -14.69 2.42 31.10
C LEU A 846 -14.75 2.22 32.62
N GLN A 847 -13.91 1.33 33.15
CA GLN A 847 -13.80 1.07 34.59
C GLN A 847 -13.32 2.31 35.37
N ILE A 848 -12.30 3.00 34.89
CA ILE A 848 -11.75 4.20 35.55
C ILE A 848 -12.79 5.33 35.58
N MET A 849 -13.53 5.50 34.50
CA MET A 849 -14.55 6.55 34.38
C MET A 849 -15.86 6.19 35.10
N GLY A 850 -15.97 4.99 35.67
CA GLY A 850 -17.20 4.50 36.30
C GLY A 850 -18.35 4.28 35.32
N ILE A 851 -18.07 4.18 34.02
CA ILE A 851 -19.05 3.96 32.95
C ILE A 851 -19.18 2.45 32.72
N ASN A 852 -19.68 1.73 33.73
CA ASN A 852 -19.78 0.26 33.73
C ASN A 852 -21.23 -0.25 33.53
N ASP A 853 -22.10 0.56 32.92
CA ASP A 853 -23.52 0.22 32.78
C ASP A 853 -23.75 -1.05 31.92
N LYS A 854 -22.79 -1.40 31.05
CA LYS A 854 -22.82 -2.61 30.21
C LYS A 854 -21.44 -3.03 29.70
N PRO A 855 -21.25 -4.30 29.30
CA PRO A 855 -20.00 -4.79 28.71
C PRO A 855 -19.67 -4.13 27.35
N ILE A 856 -18.38 -4.07 26.99
CA ILE A 856 -17.90 -3.47 25.73
C ILE A 856 -18.58 -4.10 24.50
N GLU A 857 -18.88 -5.39 24.58
CA GLU A 857 -19.56 -6.20 23.58
C GLU A 857 -20.97 -5.71 23.23
N ASP A 858 -21.60 -4.89 24.08
CA ASP A 858 -22.95 -4.36 23.86
C ASP A 858 -22.98 -2.86 23.47
N TYR A 859 -21.82 -2.21 23.37
CA TYR A 859 -21.76 -0.86 22.82
C TYR A 859 -21.98 -0.88 21.31
N SER A 860 -22.68 0.12 20.79
CA SER A 860 -22.88 0.25 19.34
C SER A 860 -21.54 0.38 18.60
N PRO A 861 -21.46 -0.03 17.33
CA PRO A 861 -20.26 0.13 16.54
C PRO A 861 -19.66 1.54 16.54
N TYR A 862 -20.50 2.57 16.43
CA TYR A 862 -20.08 3.96 16.54
C TYR A 862 -19.46 4.25 17.92
N LYS A 863 -20.09 3.81 19.01
CA LYS A 863 -19.55 4.00 20.37
C LYS A 863 -18.23 3.24 20.58
N ALA A 864 -18.10 2.03 20.06
CA ALA A 864 -16.83 1.29 20.08
C ALA A 864 -15.71 2.06 19.36
N ARG A 865 -16.01 2.67 18.19
CA ARG A 865 -15.07 3.54 17.49
C ARG A 865 -14.69 4.78 18.30
N GLN A 866 -15.65 5.44 18.95
CA GLN A 866 -15.38 6.61 19.81
C GLN A 866 -14.50 6.25 21.02
N LEU A 867 -14.76 5.11 21.66
CA LEU A 867 -13.93 4.58 22.75
C LEU A 867 -12.50 4.30 22.29
N LEU A 868 -12.33 3.72 21.08
CA LEU A 868 -11.01 3.49 20.49
C LEU A 868 -10.26 4.82 20.30
N ILE A 869 -10.92 5.84 19.72
CA ILE A 869 -10.31 7.17 19.53
C ILE A 869 -9.89 7.74 20.88
N LYS A 870 -10.77 7.71 21.88
CA LYS A 870 -10.50 8.22 23.23
C LYS A 870 -9.29 7.55 23.89
N VAL A 871 -9.17 6.22 23.78
CA VAL A 871 -8.02 5.46 24.28
C VAL A 871 -6.74 5.82 23.53
N LEU A 872 -6.80 5.95 22.20
CA LEU A 872 -5.64 6.32 21.38
C LEU A 872 -5.18 7.77 21.60
N THR A 873 -6.06 8.67 22.05
CA THR A 873 -5.75 10.08 22.33
C THR A 873 -5.60 10.40 23.81
N VAL A 874 -5.36 9.40 24.67
CA VAL A 874 -5.22 9.58 26.13
C VAL A 874 -4.26 10.72 26.51
N LYS A 875 -3.19 10.97 25.75
CA LYS A 875 -2.26 12.09 26.00
C LYS A 875 -2.88 13.49 25.86
N GLU A 876 -3.92 13.63 25.05
CA GLU A 876 -4.51 14.92 24.69
C GLU A 876 -5.50 15.40 25.75
N TRP A 877 -6.18 14.49 26.46
CA TRP A 877 -7.25 14.83 27.40
C TRP A 877 -7.00 14.36 28.84
N ALA A 878 -6.02 13.48 29.09
CA ALA A 878 -5.81 12.92 30.43
C ALA A 878 -5.51 13.98 31.50
N GLU A 879 -4.89 15.11 31.12
CA GLU A 879 -4.62 16.22 32.04
C GLU A 879 -5.88 17.05 32.30
N ASP A 880 -6.68 17.31 31.25
CA ASP A 880 -7.92 18.09 31.34
C ASP A 880 -9.03 17.36 32.12
N GLU A 881 -9.07 16.02 32.03
CA GLU A 881 -10.04 15.18 32.74
C GLU A 881 -9.48 14.57 34.04
N GLU A 882 -8.35 15.09 34.54
CA GLU A 882 -7.72 14.69 35.81
C GLU A 882 -7.51 13.17 35.96
N LEU A 883 -7.17 12.47 34.87
CA LEU A 883 -6.97 11.03 34.87
C LEU A 883 -5.83 10.67 35.84
N SER A 884 -6.10 9.74 36.77
CA SER A 884 -5.08 9.26 37.70
C SER A 884 -3.82 8.76 36.97
N ILE A 885 -2.65 9.00 37.55
CA ILE A 885 -1.36 8.57 36.97
C ILE A 885 -1.35 7.05 36.74
N LEU A 886 -1.89 6.28 37.68
CA LEU A 886 -2.04 4.83 37.54
C LEU A 886 -2.93 4.49 36.33
N GLY A 887 -4.07 5.15 36.18
CA GLY A 887 -4.96 4.98 35.03
C GLY A 887 -4.27 5.29 33.70
N ARG A 888 -3.50 6.37 33.64
CA ARG A 888 -2.70 6.74 32.47
C ARG A 888 -1.64 5.68 32.15
N ARG A 889 -0.91 5.18 33.16
CA ARG A 889 0.08 4.09 32.99
C ARG A 889 -0.55 2.78 32.52
N LYS A 890 -1.75 2.44 33.03
CA LYS A 890 -2.50 1.26 32.58
C LYS A 890 -2.89 1.35 31.10
N ILE A 891 -3.49 2.47 30.69
CA ILE A 891 -3.91 2.67 29.29
C ILE A 891 -2.70 2.70 28.35
N GLU A 892 -1.70 3.53 28.63
CA GLU A 892 -0.50 3.66 27.78
C GLU A 892 0.34 2.38 27.75
N GLY A 893 0.41 1.68 28.89
CA GLY A 893 1.05 0.39 29.01
C GLY A 893 0.37 -0.68 28.16
N SER A 894 -0.98 -0.72 28.14
CA SER A 894 -1.76 -1.64 27.29
C SER A 894 -1.52 -1.38 25.80
N LEU A 895 -1.41 -0.11 25.40
CA LEU A 895 -1.05 0.29 24.04
C LEU A 895 0.45 0.10 23.71
N CYS A 896 1.29 -0.19 24.71
CA CYS A 896 2.74 -0.25 24.61
C CYS A 896 3.34 1.02 23.97
N ARG A 897 2.81 2.20 24.34
CA ARG A 897 3.22 3.46 23.72
C ARG A 897 4.55 3.97 24.27
N VAL A 898 5.54 4.12 23.41
CA VAL A 898 6.89 4.58 23.76
C VAL A 898 7.15 6.05 23.34
N PRO A 899 8.12 6.74 23.97
CA PRO A 899 8.55 8.08 23.54
C PRO A 899 9.19 8.12 22.15
N THR A 900 9.33 9.33 21.61
CA THR A 900 10.05 9.55 20.34
C THR A 900 11.53 9.16 20.48
N HIS A 901 12.08 8.47 19.48
CA HIS A 901 13.46 7.96 19.46
C HIS A 901 13.78 6.87 20.48
N PHE A 902 12.77 6.33 21.18
CA PHE A 902 12.95 5.29 22.19
C PHE A 902 13.79 4.10 21.70
N TYR A 903 13.48 3.53 20.53
CA TYR A 903 14.26 2.40 20.02
C TYR A 903 15.73 2.78 19.72
N ASN A 904 15.98 3.97 19.19
CA ASN A 904 17.35 4.45 18.99
C ASN A 904 18.11 4.62 20.31
N GLN A 905 17.42 5.01 21.38
CA GLN A 905 17.98 5.14 22.72
C GLN A 905 18.27 3.75 23.32
N VAL A 906 17.39 2.77 23.13
CA VAL A 906 17.62 1.38 23.56
C VAL A 906 18.81 0.78 22.81
N TRP A 907 19.02 1.11 21.54
CA TRP A 907 20.23 0.73 20.79
C TRP A 907 21.50 1.26 21.45
N GLU A 908 21.52 2.55 21.84
CA GLU A 908 22.68 3.16 22.52
C GLU A 908 22.94 2.57 23.91
N VAL A 909 21.89 2.12 24.60
CA VAL A 909 22.01 1.35 25.84
C VAL A 909 22.65 -0.01 25.54
N LEU A 910 22.17 -0.72 24.51
CA LEU A 910 22.69 -2.04 24.12
C LEU A 910 24.19 -1.98 23.71
N GLU A 911 24.61 -0.93 23.02
CA GLU A 911 26.04 -0.68 22.69
C GLU A 911 26.94 -0.62 23.93
N ARG A 912 26.40 -0.21 25.08
CA ARG A 912 27.11 -0.05 26.35
C ARG A 912 26.83 -1.16 27.36
N CYS A 913 26.19 -2.25 26.93
CA CYS A 913 25.86 -3.41 27.75
C CYS A 913 26.35 -4.69 27.06
N PRO A 914 27.63 -5.10 27.22
CA PRO A 914 28.18 -6.33 26.64
C PRO A 914 27.40 -7.59 27.03
N GLY A 915 26.87 -7.64 28.25
CA GLY A 915 25.99 -8.71 28.73
C GLY A 915 24.53 -8.64 28.25
N GLY A 916 24.19 -7.69 27.38
CA GLY A 916 22.82 -7.49 26.87
C GLY A 916 21.86 -6.85 27.89
N ILE A 917 20.60 -6.77 27.47
CA ILE A 917 19.48 -6.24 28.27
C ILE A 917 18.52 -7.38 28.58
N ARG A 918 18.17 -7.59 29.86
CA ARG A 918 17.22 -8.60 30.30
C ARG A 918 16.00 -7.98 30.98
N VAL A 919 14.83 -8.47 30.60
CA VAL A 919 13.53 -8.08 31.17
C VAL A 919 12.70 -9.36 31.34
N ASN A 920 12.25 -9.64 32.56
CA ASN A 920 11.74 -10.97 32.92
C ASN A 920 12.74 -12.06 32.49
N ASP A 921 12.28 -13.07 31.75
CA ASP A 921 13.08 -14.19 31.22
C ASP A 921 13.56 -13.98 29.78
N ARG A 922 13.34 -12.79 29.20
CA ARG A 922 13.74 -12.47 27.82
C ARG A 922 14.98 -11.59 27.82
N GLU A 923 15.88 -11.91 26.89
CA GLU A 923 17.17 -11.25 26.75
C GLU A 923 17.35 -10.71 25.33
N ILE A 924 17.79 -9.47 25.25
CA ILE A 924 18.33 -8.86 24.03
C ILE A 924 19.85 -8.90 24.17
N PRO A 925 20.52 -9.89 23.54
CA PRO A 925 21.96 -9.98 23.64
C PRO A 925 22.60 -8.85 22.83
N GLN A 926 23.78 -8.37 23.25
CA GLN A 926 24.48 -7.34 22.48
C GLN A 926 24.93 -7.88 21.12
N GLN A 927 25.57 -9.05 21.12
CA GLN A 927 25.92 -9.81 19.93
C GLN A 927 25.05 -11.08 19.87
N PRO A 928 24.50 -11.46 18.70
CA PRO A 928 24.76 -10.89 17.38
C PRO A 928 23.89 -9.67 17.02
N THR A 929 23.04 -9.13 17.90
CA THR A 929 22.08 -8.06 17.56
C THR A 929 22.73 -6.84 16.88
N LEU A 930 23.80 -6.28 17.45
CA LEU A 930 24.51 -5.14 16.85
C LEU A 930 25.20 -5.50 15.52
N SER A 931 25.44 -6.79 15.29
CA SER A 931 26.08 -7.31 14.08
C SER A 931 25.11 -7.60 12.95
N SER A 932 23.91 -8.08 13.26
CA SER A 932 22.90 -8.47 12.29
C SER A 932 21.97 -7.31 11.91
N MET A 933 21.80 -6.33 12.81
CA MET A 933 20.82 -5.24 12.66
C MET A 933 21.49 -3.86 12.56
N THR A 934 20.67 -2.81 12.44
CA THR A 934 21.09 -1.41 12.46
C THR A 934 20.23 -0.54 13.38
N ARG A 935 20.83 0.52 13.92
CA ARG A 935 20.19 1.45 14.88
C ARG A 935 18.78 1.90 14.50
N SER A 936 18.52 2.15 13.22
CA SER A 936 17.28 2.78 12.75
C SER A 936 16.39 1.85 11.93
N GLU A 937 16.63 0.54 11.93
CA GLU A 937 15.78 -0.40 11.19
C GLU A 937 14.60 -0.90 12.02
N LEU A 938 13.53 -1.25 11.32
CA LEU A 938 12.30 -1.74 11.92
C LEU A 938 12.52 -3.06 12.69
N THR A 939 13.38 -3.94 12.20
CA THR A 939 13.65 -5.26 12.80
C THR A 939 14.18 -5.16 14.23
N PHE A 940 15.09 -4.21 14.49
CA PHE A 940 15.58 -3.96 15.86
C PHE A 940 14.48 -3.42 16.76
N ALA A 941 13.69 -2.46 16.28
CA ALA A 941 12.58 -1.91 17.04
C ALA A 941 11.54 -2.99 17.41
N LEU A 942 11.26 -3.92 16.48
CA LEU A 942 10.39 -5.07 16.70
C LEU A 942 10.96 -6.07 17.71
N LEU A 943 12.29 -6.26 17.75
CA LEU A 943 12.95 -7.09 18.77
C LEU A 943 12.75 -6.50 20.18
N VAL A 944 12.97 -5.18 20.33
CA VAL A 944 12.75 -4.47 21.59
C VAL A 944 11.28 -4.58 22.03
N GLU A 945 10.35 -4.35 21.11
CA GLU A 945 8.90 -4.50 21.37
C GLU A 945 8.53 -5.91 21.79
N SER A 946 9.04 -6.94 21.10
CA SER A 946 8.79 -8.34 21.45
C SER A 946 9.21 -8.63 22.89
N THR A 947 10.33 -8.07 23.35
CA THR A 947 10.77 -8.19 24.75
C THR A 947 9.82 -7.49 25.72
N LEU A 948 9.38 -6.26 25.42
CA LEU A 948 8.43 -5.53 26.26
C LEU A 948 7.04 -6.18 26.33
N HIS A 949 6.62 -6.88 25.28
CA HIS A 949 5.31 -7.52 25.19
C HIS A 949 5.09 -8.67 26.15
N HIS A 950 6.18 -9.29 26.64
CA HIS A 950 6.14 -10.36 27.64
C HIS A 950 5.80 -9.85 29.05
N ILE A 951 5.81 -8.54 29.25
CA ILE A 951 5.31 -7.95 30.49
C ILE A 951 3.78 -7.91 30.41
N HIS A 952 3.10 -8.77 31.17
CA HIS A 952 1.63 -8.84 31.17
C HIS A 952 0.96 -7.71 31.95
N ILE A 953 1.64 -7.07 32.90
CA ILE A 953 1.08 -5.99 33.71
C ILE A 953 1.31 -4.64 32.99
N PRO A 954 0.25 -3.95 32.50
CA PRO A 954 0.39 -2.73 31.70
C PRO A 954 1.19 -1.61 32.38
N GLU A 955 0.87 -1.31 33.64
CA GLU A 955 1.54 -0.26 34.40
C GLU A 955 3.02 -0.58 34.68
N TYR A 956 3.38 -1.85 34.88
CA TYR A 956 4.78 -2.28 35.00
C TYR A 956 5.51 -2.14 33.67
N ARG A 957 4.86 -2.49 32.55
CA ARG A 957 5.41 -2.31 31.19
C ARG A 957 5.77 -0.85 30.95
N GLN A 958 4.90 0.07 31.39
CA GLN A 958 5.15 1.50 31.28
C GLN A 958 6.34 1.96 32.14
N ILE A 959 6.47 1.45 33.37
CA ILE A 959 7.63 1.72 34.25
C ILE A 959 8.94 1.24 33.61
N VAL A 960 8.94 0.08 32.95
CA VAL A 960 10.13 -0.43 32.25
C VAL A 960 10.52 0.46 31.06
N VAL A 961 9.54 0.99 30.32
CA VAL A 961 9.79 1.99 29.26
C VAL A 961 10.39 3.27 29.86
N GLU A 962 9.84 3.79 30.96
CA GLU A 962 10.39 4.95 31.67
C GLU A 962 11.84 4.69 32.14
N LEU A 963 12.11 3.53 32.73
CA LEU A 963 13.44 3.12 33.18
C LEU A 963 14.47 3.09 32.03
N LEU A 964 14.13 2.51 30.88
CA LEU A 964 15.04 2.46 29.72
C LEU A 964 15.41 3.86 29.21
N ASN A 965 14.47 4.80 29.24
CA ASN A 965 14.74 6.21 28.89
C ASN A 965 15.68 6.86 29.90
N ILE A 966 15.52 6.56 31.19
CA ILE A 966 16.39 7.07 32.26
C ILE A 966 17.81 6.51 32.10
N VAL A 967 17.95 5.19 31.90
CA VAL A 967 19.24 4.54 31.65
C VAL A 967 19.93 5.16 30.44
N SER A 968 19.23 5.29 29.30
CA SER A 968 19.77 5.95 28.12
C SER A 968 20.24 7.38 28.41
N THR A 969 19.44 8.17 29.13
CA THR A 969 19.79 9.55 29.49
C THR A 969 21.04 9.62 30.37
N ILE A 970 21.19 8.72 31.34
CA ILE A 970 22.37 8.63 32.21
C ILE A 970 23.61 8.27 31.37
N LEU A 971 23.53 7.26 30.51
CA LEU A 971 24.65 6.83 29.66
C LEU A 971 25.04 7.90 28.61
N LEU A 972 24.06 8.63 28.07
CA LEU A 972 24.32 9.72 27.13
C LEU A 972 25.04 10.90 27.77
N ARG A 973 24.74 11.18 29.05
CA ARG A 973 25.40 12.26 29.81
C ARG A 973 26.79 11.88 30.32
N ASN A 974 27.08 10.58 30.44
CA ASN A 974 28.33 10.05 30.97
C ASN A 974 28.89 8.98 30.01
N PRO A 975 29.52 9.40 28.89
CA PRO A 975 29.99 8.49 27.83
C PRO A 975 31.02 7.45 28.29
N GLU A 976 31.71 7.71 29.40
CA GLU A 976 32.68 6.84 30.05
C GLU A 976 32.07 5.63 30.76
N LEU A 977 30.75 5.63 31.01
CA LEU A 977 30.08 4.55 31.72
C LEU A 977 29.66 3.42 30.76
N THR A 978 30.05 2.19 31.11
CA THR A 978 29.65 0.96 30.42
C THR A 978 29.30 -0.10 31.47
N PHE A 979 28.21 -0.83 31.27
CA PHE A 979 27.84 -1.92 32.18
C PHE A 979 28.74 -3.13 31.90
N GLN A 980 29.38 -3.73 32.91
CA GLN A 980 30.15 -4.96 32.70
C GLN A 980 29.28 -6.22 32.66
N LYS A 981 28.19 -6.22 33.42
CA LYS A 981 27.24 -7.34 33.52
C LYS A 981 25.99 -7.04 32.72
N GLN A 982 25.16 -8.07 32.55
CA GLN A 982 23.84 -7.92 31.97
C GLN A 982 22.98 -6.90 32.72
N LEU A 983 22.31 -6.03 31.97
CA LEU A 983 21.39 -5.04 32.51
C LEU A 983 20.02 -5.70 32.80
N ASN A 984 19.78 -6.07 34.05
CA ASN A 984 18.50 -6.64 34.49
C ASN A 984 17.51 -5.54 34.91
N LEU A 985 16.51 -5.29 34.07
CA LEU A 985 15.52 -4.23 34.31
C LEU A 985 14.60 -4.53 35.49
N ASN A 986 14.23 -5.81 35.71
CA ASN A 986 13.34 -6.18 36.81
C ASN A 986 13.97 -5.85 38.15
N LYS A 987 15.25 -6.23 38.31
CA LYS A 987 16.02 -5.93 39.52
C LYS A 987 16.09 -4.43 39.79
N LEU A 988 16.29 -3.61 38.77
CA LEU A 988 16.35 -2.15 38.93
C LEU A 988 15.01 -1.55 39.36
N VAL A 989 13.88 -2.08 38.87
CA VAL A 989 12.55 -1.65 39.33
C VAL A 989 12.33 -2.08 40.78
N ASP A 990 12.69 -3.31 41.15
CA ASP A 990 12.59 -3.81 42.53
C ASP A 990 13.46 -2.98 43.50
N ASP A 991 14.71 -2.68 43.11
CA ASP A 991 15.63 -1.85 43.88
C ASP A 991 15.06 -0.44 44.06
N ALA A 992 14.49 0.16 43.00
CA ALA A 992 13.83 1.47 43.08
C ALA A 992 12.62 1.44 44.02
N PHE A 993 11.81 0.39 43.97
CA PHE A 993 10.66 0.20 44.85
C PHE A 993 11.08 0.03 46.32
N ILE A 994 12.15 -0.72 46.59
CA ILE A 994 12.71 -0.88 47.94
C ILE A 994 13.13 0.48 48.52
N ILE A 995 13.80 1.31 47.71
CA ILE A 995 14.21 2.66 48.12
C ILE A 995 12.96 3.53 48.38
N PHE A 996 11.94 3.45 47.52
CA PHE A 996 10.67 4.17 47.70
C PHE A 996 9.96 3.78 49.00
N CYS A 997 9.82 2.48 49.30
CA CYS A 997 9.17 2.02 50.53
C CYS A 997 9.92 2.48 51.78
N LYS A 998 11.26 2.44 51.75
CA LYS A 998 12.11 2.91 52.85
C LYS A 998 11.93 4.41 53.11
N ASP A 999 11.90 5.22 52.05
CA ASP A 999 11.83 6.69 52.18
C ASP A 999 10.40 7.18 52.54
N ASN A 1000 9.36 6.37 52.26
CA ASN A 1000 7.96 6.71 52.54
C ASN A 1000 7.35 5.94 53.74
N ASN A 1001 8.16 5.18 54.50
CA ASN A 1001 7.72 4.32 55.62
C ASN A 1001 6.57 3.37 55.26
N VAL A 1002 6.55 2.85 54.03
CA VAL A 1002 5.56 1.87 53.57
C VAL A 1002 6.09 0.47 53.86
N GLU A 1003 5.26 -0.41 54.44
CA GLU A 1003 5.65 -1.82 54.63
C GLU A 1003 6.01 -2.46 53.29
N LYS A 1004 7.08 -3.27 53.29
CA LYS A 1004 7.52 -3.97 52.09
C LYS A 1004 6.50 -5.04 51.72
N THR A 1005 5.58 -4.71 50.82
CA THR A 1005 4.62 -5.65 50.22
C THR A 1005 5.11 -6.11 48.85
N LEU A 1006 4.49 -7.17 48.30
CA LEU A 1006 4.63 -7.54 46.89
C LEU A 1006 3.82 -6.61 45.96
N ASP A 1007 2.99 -5.73 46.52
CA ASP A 1007 2.11 -4.83 45.79
C ASP A 1007 2.80 -3.49 45.51
N MET A 1008 3.16 -3.27 44.25
CA MET A 1008 3.79 -2.03 43.78
C MET A 1008 2.80 -0.93 43.37
N THR A 1009 1.48 -1.11 43.59
CA THR A 1009 0.45 -0.16 43.15
C THR A 1009 0.66 1.25 43.69
N SER A 1010 1.13 1.39 44.93
CA SER A 1010 1.46 2.70 45.52
C SER A 1010 2.58 3.43 44.77
N PHE A 1011 3.60 2.69 44.32
CA PHE A 1011 4.68 3.21 43.51
C PHE A 1011 4.23 3.55 42.08
N PHE A 1012 3.41 2.71 41.46
CA PHE A 1012 2.84 2.98 40.14
C PHE A 1012 1.86 4.16 40.13
N SER A 1013 1.28 4.49 41.28
CA SER A 1013 0.38 5.64 41.45
C SER A 1013 1.13 6.95 41.72
N ALA A 1014 2.42 6.88 42.08
CA ALA A 1014 3.22 8.06 42.38
C ALA A 1014 3.54 8.89 41.12
N ASN A 1015 3.72 10.20 41.34
CA ASN A 1015 4.05 11.18 40.29
C ASN A 1015 5.29 10.77 39.46
N TYR A 1016 5.29 11.10 38.17
CA TYR A 1016 6.40 10.84 37.25
C TYR A 1016 7.74 11.37 37.77
N SER A 1017 7.76 12.56 38.35
CA SER A 1017 8.99 13.14 38.94
C SER A 1017 9.55 12.29 40.08
N LEU A 1018 8.68 11.81 40.96
CA LEU A 1018 9.04 11.01 42.12
C LEU A 1018 9.56 9.63 41.68
N THR A 1019 8.79 8.92 40.86
CA THR A 1019 9.18 7.60 40.31
C THR A 1019 10.48 7.67 39.51
N THR A 1020 10.66 8.70 38.68
CA THR A 1020 11.92 8.96 37.95
C THR A 1020 13.11 9.09 38.89
N SER A 1021 12.96 9.79 40.02
CA SER A 1021 14.06 9.98 40.99
C SER A 1021 14.52 8.67 41.63
N TYR A 1022 13.58 7.77 41.97
CA TYR A 1022 13.91 6.47 42.56
C TYR A 1022 14.51 5.51 41.54
N LEU A 1023 13.97 5.48 40.31
CA LEU A 1023 14.55 4.70 39.20
C LEU A 1023 15.98 5.16 38.89
N ALA A 1024 16.22 6.47 38.81
CA ALA A 1024 17.55 7.01 38.57
C ALA A 1024 18.53 6.64 39.70
N ARG A 1025 18.10 6.73 40.98
CA ARG A 1025 18.92 6.30 42.13
C ARG A 1025 19.27 4.82 42.06
N ALA A 1026 18.34 3.95 41.69
CA ALA A 1026 18.60 2.53 41.52
C ALA A 1026 19.63 2.26 40.40
N VAL A 1027 19.51 2.95 39.26
CA VAL A 1027 20.47 2.85 38.15
C VAL A 1027 21.86 3.31 38.59
N VAL A 1028 21.97 4.48 39.22
CA VAL A 1028 23.25 5.03 39.68
C VAL A 1028 23.89 4.11 40.73
N ASN A 1029 23.13 3.60 41.70
CA ASN A 1029 23.65 2.65 42.68
C ASN A 1029 24.15 1.37 42.02
N ASN A 1030 23.45 0.86 41.00
CA ASN A 1030 23.88 -0.33 40.27
C ASN A 1030 25.19 -0.08 39.50
N VAL A 1031 25.33 1.08 38.86
CA VAL A 1031 26.56 1.48 38.15
C VAL A 1031 27.72 1.70 39.13
N LEU A 1032 27.47 2.26 40.31
CA LEU A 1032 28.49 2.53 41.34
C LEU A 1032 28.92 1.27 42.12
N THR A 1033 28.06 0.25 42.21
CA THR A 1033 28.34 -1.01 42.94
C THR A 1033 28.86 -2.15 42.07
N GLY A 1034 28.67 -2.06 40.75
CA GLY A 1034 29.44 -2.86 39.79
C GLY A 1034 30.75 -2.14 39.47
N ASP A 1035 31.85 -2.86 39.27
CA ASP A 1035 33.17 -2.30 38.87
C ASP A 1035 33.13 -1.67 37.45
N CYS A 1036 32.31 -0.65 37.20
CA CYS A 1036 31.97 -0.11 35.89
C CYS A 1036 32.82 1.11 35.49
N VAL A 1037 34.08 1.18 35.92
CA VAL A 1037 35.02 2.23 35.48
C VAL A 1037 36.14 1.60 34.67
N THR A 1038 36.12 1.84 33.37
CA THR A 1038 37.30 1.73 32.51
C THR A 1038 37.52 3.08 31.86
N ASN A 1039 38.66 3.71 32.14
CA ASN A 1039 39.11 4.88 31.42
C ASN A 1039 39.21 4.54 29.93
N ILE A 1040 38.56 5.33 29.08
CA ILE A 1040 38.72 5.26 27.63
C ILE A 1040 40.08 5.88 27.31
N SER A 1041 41.14 5.12 27.57
CA SER A 1041 42.49 5.31 27.07
C SER A 1041 43.18 3.96 27.23
N GLU A 1042 43.57 3.33 26.12
CA GLU A 1042 44.25 2.02 26.03
C GLU A 1042 43.32 0.79 25.86
N SER A 1043 42.76 0.61 24.66
CA SER A 1043 42.51 -0.73 24.09
C SER A 1043 42.16 -0.66 22.59
N HIS A 1044 43.09 -0.12 21.81
CA HIS A 1044 43.28 -0.54 20.43
C HIS A 1044 44.69 -1.13 20.38
N ASP A 1045 44.80 -2.42 20.70
CA ASP A 1045 45.89 -3.34 20.32
C ASP A 1045 45.91 -4.53 21.29
N ALA A 1046 45.07 -5.53 21.03
CA ALA A 1046 45.28 -6.94 21.41
C ALA A 1046 44.03 -7.75 21.05
N ILE A 1047 43.94 -8.18 19.79
CA ILE A 1047 43.27 -9.45 19.50
C ILE A 1047 44.40 -10.41 19.18
N GLU A 1048 44.68 -11.27 20.15
CA GLU A 1048 45.56 -12.42 20.01
C GLU A 1048 45.09 -13.26 18.83
N THR A 1049 45.99 -13.36 17.86
CA THR A 1049 46.03 -14.43 16.86
C THR A 1049 46.11 -15.77 17.57
N ASN A 1050 45.03 -16.55 17.55
CA ASN A 1050 45.09 -18.00 17.76
C ASN A 1050 43.87 -18.68 17.14
N GLU A 1051 43.82 -18.73 15.81
CA GLU A 1051 43.23 -19.87 15.12
C GLU A 1051 44.15 -20.30 13.98
N VAL A 1052 44.68 -21.50 14.18
CA VAL A 1052 45.60 -22.22 13.31
C VAL A 1052 44.86 -22.56 12.01
N CYS A 1053 45.35 -21.98 10.92
CA CYS A 1053 45.02 -22.39 9.57
C CYS A 1053 45.65 -23.77 9.31
N VAL A 1054 44.84 -24.83 9.36
CA VAL A 1054 45.21 -26.11 8.74
C VAL A 1054 44.69 -26.08 7.31
N ILE A 1055 45.64 -26.16 6.38
CA ILE A 1055 45.43 -26.26 4.93
C ILE A 1055 44.70 -27.58 4.63
N SER A 1056 43.52 -27.48 4.02
CA SER A 1056 42.97 -28.47 3.07
C SER A 1056 41.90 -27.82 2.19
#